data_AF-A0A926B8I0-F1
#
_entry.id   AF-A0A926B8I0-F1
#
_cell.length_a   1.000
_cell.length_b   1.000
_cell.length_c   1.000
_cell.angle_alpha   90.00
_cell.angle_beta   90.00
_cell.angle_gamma   90.00
#
_symmetry.space_group_name_H-M   'P 1'
#
loop_
_entity.id
_entity.type
_entity.pdbx_description
1 polymer ?
#
loop_
_entity_poly.entity_id
_entity_poly.type
_entity_poly.pdbx_seq_one_letter_code
_entity_poly.pdbx_strand_id
1 'polypeptide(L)'
;MSSFPQFVSEPRSDFHTHRLVLALLGFCSMSSTCLADLDMDLNTLSDVWQRKFGVGTISASADLDGDGFTNAQEFLFATNPNDSSSRPNTSHSLPAPGFLNISWFGETGKIYTPQTSLNLASWSSQPKQTGRGASLTANLTGASGSPLFSRVAVTDVDSDGDGLSDWEELASGFNPSRVFSEGLGSNPTTPTTNNPRITDRERLASSLNSSFNSITVAAADPAMSEDWPDPGRFVIRRTGSLDALNISFSYGGTATNGTDYTALPPVIKIPFGADEIAIHITPLTDGETEATETVTLTLLTGTGYTLGSNTTASLNLADSSGANPSAKPATRFLVQSTFGPTTDEVTRVMNLGYSAWIEDQFLRAPNLHLPIVQTWQAELQTTLFTVNSLVSSEHRIESWWRQSMRGDAASDPLRQRMAFALSQIFVISDKMESLNGDQRGMTSYYDMLLNGAFGTYRQLLENVTRHPWMGLYLSAMKNRKANPALNRFPDENYAREVMQLFSIGLWRLNPDGTQYLSNGSDLGPDGETIPAGNLIPTYGQLQISEIARVFTGMSYGTRFTLDTDATEIPTTKFYDSYGVPWQPMRIYDGEHDQAAKSISFPGMVPLVLPARTGTTTTSSTGGNADLTAFLDYLASHPNV
;
A
#
# COMPACT_ATOMS: atom_id res chain seq x y z
N MET A 1 -4.45 -49.66 26.92
CA MET A 1 -5.77 -50.05 26.39
C MET A 1 -6.70 -48.84 26.48
N SER A 2 -7.65 -48.72 25.56
CA SER A 2 -8.56 -47.61 25.20
C SER A 2 -7.88 -46.38 24.55
N SER A 3 -7.73 -46.30 23.22
CA SER A 3 -8.69 -46.07 22.12
C SER A 3 -9.10 -44.60 21.96
N PHE A 4 -8.55 -43.92 20.94
CA PHE A 4 -9.08 -42.67 20.39
C PHE A 4 -9.34 -42.85 18.87
N PRO A 5 -10.35 -42.17 18.32
CA PRO A 5 -10.96 -42.54 17.04
C PRO A 5 -10.09 -42.14 15.84
N GLN A 6 -9.90 -43.09 14.94
CA GLN A 6 -9.43 -42.84 13.58
C GLN A 6 -10.64 -42.49 12.70
N PHE A 7 -10.60 -41.34 12.02
CA PHE A 7 -11.43 -41.12 10.85
C PHE A 7 -10.60 -41.40 9.59
N VAL A 8 -10.94 -42.50 8.94
CA VAL A 8 -10.47 -42.92 7.62
C VAL A 8 -11.59 -42.63 6.63
N SER A 9 -11.30 -41.89 5.56
CA SER A 9 -12.10 -41.94 4.33
C SER A 9 -11.22 -42.50 3.21
N GLU A 10 -11.55 -43.70 2.73
CA GLU A 10 -10.90 -44.33 1.57
C GLU A 10 -11.22 -43.60 0.25
N PRO A 11 -10.29 -43.56 -0.72
CA PRO A 11 -10.57 -43.10 -2.07
C PRO A 11 -10.99 -44.26 -2.98
N ARG A 12 -12.09 -44.10 -3.72
CA ARG A 12 -12.42 -44.93 -4.89
C ARG A 12 -11.38 -44.71 -6.01
N SER A 13 -11.04 -45.79 -6.72
CA SER A 13 -10.20 -45.85 -7.92
C SER A 13 -10.88 -45.11 -9.10
N ASP A 14 -10.16 -44.43 -10.00
CA ASP A 14 -9.57 -45.03 -11.20
C ASP A 14 -8.58 -44.10 -11.96
N PHE A 15 -7.58 -44.73 -12.58
CA PHE A 15 -6.73 -44.39 -13.76
C PHE A 15 -6.28 -42.94 -14.08
N HIS A 16 -5.08 -42.56 -13.62
CA HIS A 16 -3.82 -42.48 -14.38
C HIS A 16 -2.73 -41.93 -13.45
N THR A 17 -1.51 -42.46 -13.57
CA THR A 17 -0.32 -42.21 -12.74
C THR A 17 -0.09 -40.73 -12.42
N HIS A 18 0.02 -40.37 -11.13
CA HIS A 18 0.80 -39.27 -10.50
C HIS A 18 0.29 -39.03 -9.06
N ARG A 19 0.34 -40.05 -8.18
CA ARG A 19 -0.13 -39.89 -6.79
C ARG A 19 1.05 -39.62 -5.85
N LEU A 20 1.24 -38.35 -5.48
CA LEU A 20 1.89 -38.02 -4.22
C LEU A 20 0.93 -38.51 -3.10
N VAL A 21 1.37 -39.46 -2.28
CA VAL A 21 0.59 -39.89 -1.11
C VAL A 21 0.82 -38.85 -0.01
N LEU A 22 -0.15 -37.95 0.15
CA LEU A 22 -0.07 -36.83 1.09
C LEU A 22 -0.84 -37.19 2.38
N ALA A 23 -0.21 -36.97 3.53
CA ALA A 23 -0.91 -36.95 4.82
C ALA A 23 -0.57 -35.63 5.51
N LEU A 24 -1.61 -34.90 5.91
CA LEU A 24 -1.52 -33.58 6.54
C LEU A 24 -1.20 -33.78 8.03
N LEU A 25 -0.14 -33.13 8.53
CA LEU A 25 0.06 -33.00 9.97
C LEU A 25 0.36 -31.54 10.32
N GLY A 26 -0.49 -31.03 11.20
CA GLY A 26 -0.53 -29.64 11.63
C GLY A 26 0.64 -29.22 12.51
N PHE A 27 0.47 -28.03 13.07
CA PHE A 27 1.43 -27.32 13.90
C PHE A 27 1.99 -28.18 15.04
N CYS A 28 3.26 -27.98 15.38
CA CYS A 28 3.94 -28.74 16.42
C CYS A 28 4.66 -27.80 17.38
N SER A 29 4.38 -27.94 18.67
CA SER A 29 5.15 -27.35 19.76
C SER A 29 6.25 -28.34 20.18
N MET A 30 7.51 -27.89 20.19
CA MET A 30 8.59 -28.64 20.85
C MET A 30 8.43 -28.47 22.36
N SER A 31 8.48 -29.57 23.11
CA SER A 31 8.45 -29.57 24.57
C SER A 31 9.69 -28.85 25.11
N SER A 32 9.54 -27.67 25.69
CA SER A 32 10.55 -26.98 26.50
C SER A 32 9.89 -26.28 27.67
N THR A 33 10.62 -26.21 28.78
CA THR A 33 10.14 -25.97 30.16
C THR A 33 9.83 -24.51 30.52
N CYS A 34 9.58 -23.65 29.54
CA CYS A 34 8.93 -22.34 29.64
C CYS A 34 8.69 -21.90 28.20
N LEU A 35 7.45 -21.64 27.78
CA LEU A 35 7.17 -21.21 26.40
C LEU A 35 7.26 -19.68 26.26
N ALA A 36 7.06 -18.95 27.35
CA ALA A 36 7.05 -17.49 27.37
C ALA A 36 8.31 -16.90 28.01
N ASP A 37 8.68 -15.71 27.55
CA ASP A 37 9.78 -14.95 28.16
C ASP A 37 9.29 -14.26 29.44
N LEU A 38 8.10 -13.65 29.44
CA LEU A 38 7.43 -13.12 30.64
C LEU A 38 6.30 -14.04 31.14
N ASP A 39 6.61 -14.85 32.15
CA ASP A 39 5.68 -15.76 32.86
C ASP A 39 5.85 -15.58 34.38
N MET A 40 4.98 -14.78 35.00
CA MET A 40 5.02 -14.37 36.40
C MET A 40 4.22 -15.31 37.31
N ASP A 41 3.23 -16.02 36.77
CA ASP A 41 2.43 -17.00 37.51
C ASP A 41 2.92 -18.46 37.33
N LEU A 42 3.98 -18.65 36.53
CA LEU A 42 4.67 -19.91 36.27
C LEU A 42 3.77 -20.98 35.65
N ASN A 43 2.80 -20.55 34.84
CA ASN A 43 1.85 -21.44 34.18
C ASN A 43 2.33 -21.92 32.78
N THR A 44 3.54 -21.50 32.37
CA THR A 44 4.23 -21.74 31.08
C THR A 44 3.78 -20.87 29.90
N LEU A 45 2.72 -20.08 30.04
CA LEU A 45 2.19 -19.16 29.01
C LEU A 45 2.65 -17.73 29.30
N SER A 46 2.58 -16.88 28.28
CA SER A 46 2.96 -15.47 28.40
C SER A 46 1.86 -14.69 29.10
N ASP A 47 2.23 -13.97 30.15
CA ASP A 47 1.33 -13.01 30.80
C ASP A 47 0.85 -11.94 29.82
N VAL A 48 1.70 -11.52 28.89
CA VAL A 48 1.35 -10.53 27.86
C VAL A 48 0.22 -11.08 26.98
N TRP A 49 0.35 -12.33 26.52
CA TRP A 49 -0.66 -13.01 25.72
C TRP A 49 -1.97 -13.20 26.49
N GLN A 50 -1.89 -13.70 27.72
CA GLN A 50 -3.07 -13.92 28.56
C GLN A 50 -3.82 -12.62 28.86
N ARG A 51 -3.09 -11.53 29.13
CA ARG A 51 -3.68 -10.22 29.43
C ARG A 51 -4.21 -9.50 28.19
N LYS A 52 -3.54 -9.62 27.04
CA LYS A 52 -4.03 -9.11 25.75
C LYS A 52 -5.40 -9.68 25.40
N PHE A 53 -5.59 -10.98 25.61
CA PHE A 53 -6.86 -11.67 25.32
C PHE A 53 -7.82 -11.76 26.51
N GLY A 54 -7.43 -11.27 27.69
CA GLY A 54 -8.30 -11.18 28.86
C GLY A 54 -8.73 -12.53 29.44
N VAL A 55 -7.92 -13.57 29.29
CA VAL A 55 -8.24 -14.94 29.74
C VAL A 55 -7.88 -15.22 31.20
N GLY A 56 -7.07 -14.35 31.82
CA GLY A 56 -6.51 -14.61 33.14
C GLY A 56 -5.60 -15.85 33.16
N THR A 57 -5.37 -16.44 34.33
CA THR A 57 -4.56 -17.65 34.48
C THR A 57 -5.31 -18.88 33.96
N ILE A 58 -4.82 -19.44 32.85
CA ILE A 58 -5.40 -20.62 32.18
C ILE A 58 -4.36 -21.71 32.00
N SER A 59 -4.81 -22.96 31.83
CA SER A 59 -3.91 -24.10 31.67
C SER A 59 -3.38 -24.20 30.24
N ALA A 60 -2.06 -24.28 30.07
CA ALA A 60 -1.40 -24.44 28.78
C ALA A 60 -1.87 -25.64 27.94
N SER A 61 -2.30 -26.72 28.59
CA SER A 61 -2.79 -27.94 27.94
C SER A 61 -4.29 -28.00 27.72
N ALA A 62 -5.05 -27.04 28.25
CA ALA A 62 -6.48 -26.92 27.97
C ALA A 62 -6.70 -26.29 26.60
N ASP A 63 -7.91 -26.47 26.06
CA ASP A 63 -8.45 -25.86 24.85
C ASP A 63 -9.67 -25.06 25.31
N LEU A 64 -9.54 -23.73 25.33
CA LEU A 64 -10.50 -22.86 26.03
C LEU A 64 -11.80 -22.67 25.22
N ASP A 65 -11.71 -22.59 23.90
CA ASP A 65 -12.85 -22.36 23.01
C ASP A 65 -13.33 -23.63 22.26
N GLY A 66 -12.61 -24.75 22.40
CA GLY A 66 -13.00 -26.06 21.91
C GLY A 66 -12.74 -26.26 20.42
N ASP A 67 -11.83 -25.48 19.82
CA ASP A 67 -11.54 -25.52 18.40
C ASP A 67 -10.52 -26.61 17.98
N GLY A 68 -9.96 -27.31 18.98
CA GLY A 68 -8.99 -28.39 18.83
C GLY A 68 -7.54 -27.98 19.06
N PHE A 69 -7.25 -26.72 19.37
CA PHE A 69 -5.91 -26.24 19.72
C PHE A 69 -5.79 -25.97 21.20
N THR A 70 -4.66 -26.36 21.79
CA THR A 70 -4.41 -26.04 23.20
C THR A 70 -3.97 -24.58 23.34
N ASN A 71 -4.21 -23.97 24.51
CA ASN A 71 -3.78 -22.60 24.82
C ASN A 71 -2.27 -22.37 24.56
N ALA A 72 -1.43 -23.39 24.79
CA ALA A 72 -0.01 -23.34 24.43
C ALA A 72 0.26 -23.24 22.91
N GLN A 73 -0.52 -23.95 22.10
CA GLN A 73 -0.43 -23.87 20.65
C GLN A 73 -0.93 -22.50 20.18
N GLU A 74 -2.00 -22.01 20.76
CA GLU A 74 -2.50 -20.68 20.43
C GLU A 74 -1.54 -19.56 20.82
N PHE A 75 -0.93 -19.63 22.01
CA PHE A 75 0.12 -18.72 22.42
C PHE A 75 1.28 -18.67 21.42
N LEU A 76 1.78 -19.83 20.99
CA LEU A 76 2.87 -19.91 20.01
C LEU A 76 2.53 -19.21 18.70
N PHE A 77 1.27 -19.23 18.29
CA PHE A 77 0.78 -18.56 17.08
C PHE A 77 0.19 -17.18 17.35
N ALA A 78 0.16 -16.74 18.61
CA ALA A 78 -0.47 -15.52 19.09
C ALA A 78 -1.96 -15.39 18.69
N THR A 79 -2.68 -16.51 18.65
CA THR A 79 -4.12 -16.54 18.36
C THR A 79 -4.96 -16.29 19.60
N ASN A 80 -6.25 -15.97 19.42
CA ASN A 80 -7.15 -15.61 20.50
C ASN A 80 -7.89 -16.84 21.06
N PRO A 81 -7.59 -17.28 22.29
CA PRO A 81 -8.13 -18.50 22.89
C PRO A 81 -9.61 -18.43 23.30
N ASN A 82 -10.26 -17.27 23.09
CA ASN A 82 -11.70 -17.10 23.33
C ASN A 82 -12.51 -17.17 22.03
N ASP A 83 -11.87 -17.39 20.88
CA ASP A 83 -12.48 -17.27 19.58
C ASP A 83 -12.04 -18.43 18.68
N SER A 84 -12.90 -19.45 18.57
CA SER A 84 -12.66 -20.66 17.76
C SER A 84 -12.41 -20.40 16.26
N SER A 85 -12.59 -19.16 15.78
CA SER A 85 -12.20 -18.76 14.42
C SER A 85 -10.76 -18.22 14.34
N SER A 86 -10.23 -17.70 15.45
CA SER A 86 -8.85 -17.23 15.63
C SER A 86 -7.96 -18.39 16.03
N ARG A 87 -7.47 -19.13 15.04
CA ARG A 87 -6.74 -20.36 15.31
C ARG A 87 -5.56 -20.57 14.38
N PRO A 88 -4.54 -21.36 14.80
CA PRO A 88 -3.49 -21.77 13.91
C PRO A 88 -4.09 -22.43 12.66
N ASN A 89 -3.86 -21.86 11.47
CA ASN A 89 -4.36 -22.42 10.22
C ASN A 89 -3.32 -22.35 9.09
N THR A 90 -3.23 -23.41 8.30
CA THR A 90 -2.43 -23.48 7.08
C THR A 90 -3.31 -23.89 5.91
N SER A 91 -3.23 -23.14 4.81
CA SER A 91 -3.79 -23.53 3.52
C SER A 91 -2.70 -24.11 2.62
N HIS A 92 -3.09 -24.88 1.60
CA HIS A 92 -2.15 -25.49 0.67
C HIS A 92 -2.68 -25.51 -0.76
N SER A 93 -1.77 -25.51 -1.73
CA SER A 93 -2.07 -25.75 -3.13
C SER A 93 -0.95 -26.54 -3.82
N LEU A 94 -1.31 -27.25 -4.89
CA LEU A 94 -0.40 -28.11 -5.66
C LEU A 94 -0.27 -27.55 -7.09
N PRO A 95 0.64 -26.58 -7.32
CA PRO A 95 0.73 -25.92 -8.62
C PRO A 95 1.27 -26.84 -9.73
N ALA A 96 2.08 -27.85 -9.37
CA ALA A 96 2.62 -28.84 -10.29
C ALA A 96 3.08 -30.10 -9.54
N PRO A 97 3.27 -31.25 -10.23
CA PRO A 97 3.80 -32.45 -9.60
C PRO A 97 5.15 -32.21 -8.91
N GLY A 98 5.26 -32.62 -7.64
CA GLY A 98 6.46 -32.42 -6.83
C GLY A 98 6.59 -31.03 -6.17
N PHE A 99 5.61 -30.14 -6.36
CA PHE A 99 5.55 -28.82 -5.73
C PHE A 99 4.35 -28.71 -4.79
N LEU A 100 4.59 -28.20 -3.59
CA LEU A 100 3.59 -27.90 -2.58
C LEU A 100 3.76 -26.45 -2.15
N ASN A 101 2.76 -25.61 -2.39
CA ASN A 101 2.70 -24.30 -1.77
C ASN A 101 1.87 -24.42 -0.48
N ILE A 102 2.42 -23.96 0.63
CA ILE A 102 1.68 -23.78 1.88
C ILE A 102 1.61 -22.29 2.22
N SER A 103 0.48 -21.86 2.78
CA SER A 103 0.27 -20.49 3.24
C SER A 103 -0.35 -20.43 4.63
N TRP A 104 0.01 -19.43 5.41
CA TRP A 104 -0.49 -19.23 6.79
C TRP A 104 -0.44 -17.73 7.14
N PHE A 105 -1.19 -17.30 8.14
CA PHE A 105 -1.10 -15.91 8.62
C PHE A 105 0.14 -15.74 9.52
N GLY A 106 0.96 -14.74 9.22
CA GLY A 106 2.18 -14.44 9.98
C GLY A 106 1.99 -13.24 10.91
N GLU A 107 1.84 -13.49 12.21
CA GLU A 107 1.71 -12.47 13.25
C GLU A 107 2.99 -11.64 13.37
N THR A 108 2.85 -10.31 13.48
CA THR A 108 3.99 -9.39 13.60
C THR A 108 4.85 -9.73 14.82
N GLY A 109 6.16 -9.91 14.64
CA GLY A 109 7.11 -10.23 15.71
C GLY A 109 7.37 -11.73 15.89
N LYS A 110 6.49 -12.62 15.41
CA LYS A 110 6.73 -14.07 15.42
C LYS A 110 7.62 -14.51 14.24
N ILE A 111 8.44 -15.54 14.44
CA ILE A 111 9.24 -16.16 13.37
C ILE A 111 8.69 -17.54 13.00
N TYR A 112 8.41 -17.71 11.71
CA TYR A 112 7.87 -18.92 11.14
C TYR A 112 8.96 -19.68 10.38
N THR A 113 9.11 -20.97 10.67
CA THR A 113 10.05 -21.86 10.00
C THR A 113 9.26 -22.98 9.34
N PRO A 114 9.02 -22.94 8.01
CA PRO A 114 8.43 -24.05 7.29
C PRO A 114 9.35 -25.27 7.39
N GLN A 115 8.79 -26.45 7.55
CA GLN A 115 9.54 -27.70 7.66
C GLN A 115 8.93 -28.78 6.80
N THR A 116 9.78 -29.63 6.25
CA THR A 116 9.39 -30.79 5.44
C THR A 116 9.90 -32.08 6.06
N SER A 117 9.14 -33.17 5.92
CA SER A 117 9.56 -34.51 6.29
C SER A 117 9.16 -35.51 5.21
N LEU A 118 9.92 -36.59 5.08
CA LEU A 118 9.57 -37.74 4.24
C LEU A 118 8.95 -38.89 5.02
N ASN A 119 9.03 -38.86 6.36
CA ASN A 119 8.71 -40.01 7.23
C ASN A 119 8.08 -39.63 8.57
N LEU A 120 7.76 -38.35 8.79
CA LEU A 120 7.26 -37.76 10.05
C LEU A 120 8.22 -37.80 11.24
N ALA A 121 9.31 -38.56 11.17
CA ALA A 121 10.31 -38.69 12.22
C ALA A 121 11.44 -37.65 12.09
N SER A 122 11.87 -37.37 10.86
CA SER A 122 12.98 -36.44 10.57
C SER A 122 12.47 -35.23 9.79
N TRP A 123 12.73 -34.03 10.30
CA TRP A 123 12.24 -32.77 9.73
C TRP A 123 13.41 -31.92 9.26
N SER A 124 13.29 -31.36 8.06
CA SER A 124 14.24 -30.41 7.47
C SER A 124 13.62 -29.01 7.46
N SER A 125 14.33 -28.03 7.99
CA SER A 125 13.88 -26.64 8.04
C SER A 125 14.15 -25.91 6.73
N GLN A 126 13.18 -25.10 6.32
CA GLN A 126 13.27 -24.13 5.25
C GLN A 126 13.67 -22.76 5.81
N PRO A 127 13.96 -21.76 4.95
CA PRO A 127 14.27 -20.42 5.40
C PRO A 127 13.19 -19.83 6.32
N LYS A 128 13.64 -19.22 7.41
CA LYS A 128 12.77 -18.52 8.37
C LYS A 128 12.09 -17.32 7.71
N GLN A 129 10.87 -17.02 8.13
CA GLN A 129 10.09 -15.87 7.69
C GLN A 129 9.55 -15.12 8.91
N THR A 130 9.73 -13.81 8.95
CA THR A 130 9.17 -12.95 10.01
C THR A 130 7.73 -12.58 9.67
N GLY A 131 6.81 -12.77 10.61
CA GLY A 131 5.45 -12.32 10.46
C GLY A 131 5.35 -10.79 10.47
N ARG A 132 4.38 -10.26 9.72
CA ARG A 132 4.18 -8.82 9.49
C ARG A 132 2.69 -8.45 9.45
N GLY A 133 1.83 -9.26 10.07
CA GLY A 133 0.38 -9.10 10.03
C GLY A 133 -0.23 -9.45 8.67
N ALA A 134 0.37 -10.38 7.94
CA ALA A 134 -0.06 -10.74 6.58
C ALA A 134 0.15 -12.23 6.30
N SER A 135 -0.48 -12.73 5.22
CA SER A 135 -0.30 -14.12 4.76
C SER A 135 1.14 -14.34 4.26
N LEU A 136 1.79 -15.38 4.78
CA LEU A 136 3.10 -15.87 4.38
C LEU A 136 2.93 -17.14 3.53
N THR A 137 3.89 -17.41 2.66
CA THR A 137 3.87 -18.61 1.80
C THR A 137 5.23 -19.29 1.76
N ALA A 138 5.24 -20.61 1.59
CA ALA A 138 6.45 -21.37 1.31
C ALA A 138 6.21 -22.36 0.17
N ASN A 139 7.12 -22.32 -0.81
CA ASN A 139 7.16 -23.27 -1.91
C ASN A 139 8.09 -24.44 -1.51
N LEU A 140 7.50 -25.61 -1.33
CA LEU A 140 8.17 -26.82 -0.89
C LEU A 140 8.29 -27.80 -2.06
N THR A 141 9.44 -28.44 -2.20
CA THR A 141 9.71 -29.41 -3.27
C THR A 141 9.88 -30.81 -2.71
N GLY A 142 9.21 -31.78 -3.29
CA GLY A 142 9.32 -33.21 -2.96
C GLY A 142 9.63 -34.06 -4.19
N ALA A 143 10.21 -35.23 -3.96
CA ALA A 143 10.42 -36.21 -5.01
C ALA A 143 9.06 -36.77 -5.50
N SER A 144 8.83 -36.74 -6.81
CA SER A 144 7.61 -37.27 -7.41
C SER A 144 7.38 -38.73 -7.00
N GLY A 145 6.19 -39.03 -6.46
CA GLY A 145 5.80 -40.37 -6.00
C GLY A 145 6.25 -40.74 -4.57
N SER A 146 6.95 -39.86 -3.86
CA SER A 146 7.28 -40.05 -2.43
C SER A 146 6.33 -39.22 -1.53
N PRO A 147 6.01 -39.68 -0.32
CA PRO A 147 5.25 -38.86 0.62
C PRO A 147 6.08 -37.64 1.05
N LEU A 148 5.43 -36.48 1.03
CA LEU A 148 5.99 -35.23 1.56
C LEU A 148 5.03 -34.71 2.63
N PHE A 149 5.55 -34.56 3.84
CA PHE A 149 4.84 -33.96 4.97
C PHE A 149 5.38 -32.55 5.17
N SER A 150 4.50 -31.62 5.50
CA SER A 150 4.88 -30.24 5.79
C SER A 150 4.26 -29.77 7.10
N ARG A 151 4.96 -28.90 7.83
CA ARG A 151 4.42 -28.14 8.96
C ARG A 151 5.08 -26.78 9.03
N VAL A 152 4.50 -25.88 9.81
CA VAL A 152 5.13 -24.60 10.14
C VAL A 152 5.44 -24.61 11.63
N ALA A 153 6.73 -24.46 11.97
CA ALA A 153 7.16 -24.25 13.35
C ALA A 153 7.20 -22.74 13.62
N VAL A 154 6.86 -22.32 14.84
CA VAL A 154 6.92 -20.91 15.26
C VAL A 154 7.86 -20.77 16.44
N THR A 155 8.63 -19.71 16.43
CA THR A 155 9.54 -19.34 17.51
C THR A 155 9.46 -17.84 17.73
N ASP A 156 9.59 -17.44 18.98
CA ASP A 156 9.85 -16.06 19.35
C ASP A 156 11.33 -15.70 19.13
N VAL A 157 11.58 -14.41 19.00
CA VAL A 157 12.90 -13.79 18.95
C VAL A 157 12.88 -12.64 19.94
N ASP A 158 13.98 -12.49 20.67
CA ASP A 158 14.31 -11.31 21.48
C ASP A 158 15.50 -10.64 20.78
N SER A 159 15.20 -9.58 20.03
CA SER A 159 16.17 -8.93 19.14
C SER A 159 17.20 -8.07 19.88
N ASP A 160 16.89 -7.57 21.07
CA ASP A 160 17.78 -6.69 21.83
C ASP A 160 18.34 -7.30 23.13
N GLY A 161 17.86 -8.49 23.50
CA GLY A 161 18.37 -9.31 24.59
C GLY A 161 17.92 -8.86 25.98
N ASP A 162 16.82 -8.12 26.09
CA ASP A 162 16.29 -7.64 27.38
C ASP A 162 15.40 -8.66 28.10
N GLY A 163 15.08 -9.77 27.43
CA GLY A 163 14.24 -10.85 27.92
C GLY A 163 12.75 -10.65 27.69
N LEU A 164 12.33 -9.77 26.78
CA LEU A 164 11.01 -9.86 26.14
C LEU A 164 11.19 -10.32 24.69
N SER A 165 10.23 -11.08 24.19
CA SER A 165 10.18 -11.33 22.75
C SER A 165 9.72 -10.08 21.99
N ASP A 166 10.18 -9.93 20.75
CA ASP A 166 9.74 -8.90 19.80
C ASP A 166 8.21 -8.86 19.71
N TRP A 167 7.55 -10.02 19.79
CA TRP A 167 6.09 -10.10 19.81
C TRP A 167 5.50 -9.53 21.09
N GLU A 168 6.03 -9.85 22.27
CA GLU A 168 5.55 -9.33 23.55
C GLU A 168 5.71 -7.81 23.62
N GLU A 169 6.83 -7.27 23.14
CA GLU A 169 7.08 -5.83 23.08
C GLU A 169 6.08 -5.14 22.15
N LEU A 170 5.92 -5.62 20.92
CA LEU A 170 4.95 -5.06 19.98
C LEU A 170 3.51 -5.18 20.51
N ALA A 171 3.18 -6.28 21.18
CA ALA A 171 1.87 -6.47 21.79
C ALA A 171 1.60 -5.52 22.96
N SER A 172 2.66 -5.06 23.65
CA SER A 172 2.58 -4.20 24.82
C SER A 172 2.99 -2.73 24.58
N GLY A 173 3.39 -2.38 23.35
CA GLY A 173 3.69 -1.00 22.94
C GLY A 173 5.18 -0.59 22.98
N PHE A 174 6.07 -1.54 23.25
CA PHE A 174 7.53 -1.34 23.28
C PHE A 174 8.16 -1.56 21.90
N ASN A 175 9.44 -1.21 21.76
CA ASN A 175 10.22 -1.23 20.53
C ASN A 175 11.26 -2.36 20.54
N PRO A 176 11.09 -3.40 19.70
CA PRO A 176 11.96 -4.59 19.69
C PRO A 176 13.44 -4.41 19.37
N SER A 177 13.86 -3.20 19.05
CA SER A 177 15.27 -2.89 18.75
C SER A 177 15.95 -2.13 19.87
N ARG A 178 15.26 -1.92 21.00
CA ARG A 178 15.69 -1.04 22.08
C ARG A 178 15.35 -1.62 23.44
N VAL A 179 16.39 -2.05 24.13
CA VAL A 179 16.37 -2.44 25.56
C VAL A 179 15.68 -1.40 26.46
N PHE A 180 15.62 -0.13 26.02
CA PHE A 180 14.98 1.00 26.68
C PHE A 180 14.13 1.80 25.68
N SER A 181 12.89 1.40 25.45
CA SER A 181 12.01 2.06 24.47
C SER A 181 11.78 3.54 24.76
N GLU A 182 11.60 3.90 26.02
CA GLU A 182 11.31 5.27 26.47
C GLU A 182 12.56 6.18 26.55
N GLY A 183 13.74 5.66 26.21
CA GLY A 183 15.00 6.40 26.25
C GLY A 183 15.53 6.68 27.68
N LEU A 184 14.79 6.27 28.71
CA LEU A 184 15.25 6.27 30.10
C LEU A 184 16.44 5.30 30.25
N GLY A 185 17.58 5.76 30.77
CA GLY A 185 18.80 4.94 30.92
C GLY A 185 19.68 4.78 29.67
N SER A 186 19.35 5.45 28.55
CA SER A 186 20.18 5.48 27.33
C SER A 186 21.55 6.15 27.49
N ASN A 187 21.76 6.90 28.59
CA ASN A 187 23.05 7.48 28.94
C ASN A 187 23.87 6.49 29.79
N PRO A 188 25.00 5.95 29.28
CA PRO A 188 25.72 4.84 29.90
C PRO A 188 26.44 5.17 31.22
N THR A 189 26.52 6.44 31.66
CA THR A 189 27.47 6.80 32.73
C THR A 189 26.90 7.03 34.13
N THR A 190 25.58 7.19 34.34
CA THR A 190 24.99 7.25 35.70
C THR A 190 23.45 7.19 35.69
N PRO A 191 22.83 6.10 36.20
CA PRO A 191 21.40 6.12 36.55
C PRO A 191 21.14 7.21 37.59
N THR A 192 20.08 7.99 37.41
CA THR A 192 19.63 8.96 38.43
C THR A 192 18.30 8.49 39.02
N THR A 193 17.92 9.00 40.19
CA THR A 193 16.60 8.70 40.79
C THR A 193 15.42 9.07 39.87
N ASN A 194 15.65 10.01 38.94
CA ASN A 194 14.64 10.50 38.00
C ASN A 194 14.83 9.91 36.58
N ASN A 195 15.83 9.04 36.39
CA ASN A 195 16.12 8.35 35.14
C ASN A 195 16.82 7.00 35.45
N PRO A 196 16.09 6.04 36.03
CA PRO A 196 16.62 4.71 36.32
C PRO A 196 16.79 3.90 35.03
N ARG A 197 17.78 2.99 35.02
CA ARG A 197 18.02 2.08 33.89
C ARG A 197 17.12 0.85 34.06
N ILE A 198 15.89 0.94 33.59
CA ILE A 198 14.84 -0.09 33.69
C ILE A 198 14.61 -0.64 32.29
N THR A 199 14.84 -1.94 32.06
CA THR A 199 14.57 -2.56 30.74
C THR A 199 13.08 -2.60 30.44
N ASP A 200 12.70 -2.82 29.19
CA ASP A 200 11.30 -2.94 28.80
C ASP A 200 10.63 -4.13 29.52
N ARG A 201 11.34 -5.25 29.69
CA ARG A 201 10.92 -6.36 30.56
C ARG A 201 10.58 -5.92 31.98
N GLU A 202 11.50 -5.23 32.65
CA GLU A 202 11.31 -4.78 34.04
C GLU A 202 10.15 -3.77 34.14
N ARG A 203 10.04 -2.89 33.16
CA ARG A 203 8.99 -1.89 33.08
C ARG A 203 7.62 -2.53 32.87
N LEU A 204 7.51 -3.47 31.95
CA LEU A 204 6.28 -4.21 31.67
C LEU A 204 5.86 -5.01 32.90
N ALA A 205 6.75 -5.81 33.48
CA ALA A 205 6.47 -6.58 34.69
C ALA A 205 5.98 -5.70 35.86
N SER A 206 6.58 -4.52 36.05
CA SER A 206 6.14 -3.56 37.07
C SER A 206 4.74 -3.01 36.78
N SER A 207 4.44 -2.70 35.52
CA SER A 207 3.17 -2.12 35.11
C SER A 207 2.06 -3.16 35.23
N LEU A 208 2.29 -4.38 34.75
CA LEU A 208 1.35 -5.49 34.85
C LEU A 208 1.01 -5.89 36.31
N ASN A 209 1.93 -5.65 37.25
CA ASN A 209 1.69 -5.84 38.69
C ASN A 209 1.02 -4.63 39.38
N SER A 210 0.81 -3.53 38.68
CA SER A 210 0.15 -2.36 39.26
C SER A 210 -1.32 -2.67 39.53
N SER A 211 -1.72 -2.68 40.80
CA SER A 211 -3.12 -2.85 41.21
C SER A 211 -3.93 -1.56 41.12
N PHE A 212 -3.30 -0.45 40.73
CA PHE A 212 -3.94 0.86 40.63
C PHE A 212 -3.78 1.42 39.24
N ASN A 213 -4.87 1.97 38.70
CA ASN A 213 -4.86 2.88 37.57
C ASN A 213 -5.34 4.24 38.04
N SER A 214 -4.71 5.31 37.55
CA SER A 214 -5.16 6.69 37.72
C SER A 214 -5.40 7.29 36.34
N ILE A 215 -6.59 7.86 36.13
CA ILE A 215 -7.05 8.33 34.82
C ILE A 215 -7.18 9.85 34.82
N THR A 216 -6.62 10.48 33.79
CA THR A 216 -6.74 11.92 33.55
C THR A 216 -7.24 12.19 32.15
N VAL A 217 -7.84 13.36 31.95
CA VAL A 217 -8.24 13.84 30.63
C VAL A 217 -7.65 15.22 30.36
N ALA A 218 -7.30 15.49 29.11
CA ALA A 218 -6.91 16.79 28.62
C ALA A 218 -7.56 17.09 27.26
N ALA A 219 -7.84 18.36 26.99
CA ALA A 219 -8.15 18.82 25.65
C ALA A 219 -6.84 19.01 24.89
N ALA A 220 -6.48 18.04 24.05
CA ALA A 220 -5.28 18.10 23.23
C ALA A 220 -5.46 19.03 22.02
N ASP A 221 -6.71 19.21 21.58
CA ASP A 221 -7.09 20.14 20.53
C ASP A 221 -8.43 20.81 20.90
N PRO A 222 -8.40 21.92 21.65
CA PRO A 222 -9.59 22.52 22.27
C PRO A 222 -10.44 23.37 21.31
N ALA A 223 -9.96 23.70 20.12
CA ALA A 223 -10.71 24.52 19.18
C ALA A 223 -11.26 23.64 18.06
N MET A 224 -12.58 23.60 17.94
CA MET A 224 -13.30 22.92 16.87
C MET A 224 -14.26 23.87 16.16
N SER A 225 -14.59 23.56 14.91
CA SER A 225 -15.48 24.39 14.10
C SER A 225 -16.26 23.56 13.08
N GLU A 226 -17.52 23.93 12.88
CA GLU A 226 -18.36 23.40 11.82
C GLU A 226 -17.93 23.86 10.43
N ASP A 227 -17.25 25.02 10.34
CA ASP A 227 -16.62 25.45 9.11
C ASP A 227 -15.49 24.48 8.76
N TRP A 228 -15.74 23.65 7.75
CA TRP A 228 -14.76 22.75 7.14
C TRP A 228 -14.16 21.76 8.14
N PRO A 229 -14.98 20.81 8.65
CA PRO A 229 -14.93 20.26 10.00
C PRO A 229 -13.52 20.28 10.58
N ASP A 230 -13.32 21.17 11.55
CA ASP A 230 -12.12 21.17 12.36
C ASP A 230 -12.43 20.37 13.63
N PRO A 231 -12.09 19.06 13.68
CA PRO A 231 -12.42 18.26 14.83
C PRO A 231 -11.61 18.69 16.04
N GLY A 232 -12.23 18.57 17.21
CA GLY A 232 -11.54 18.71 18.48
C GLY A 232 -11.06 17.34 18.99
N ARG A 233 -10.13 17.35 19.94
CA ARG A 233 -9.54 16.11 20.47
C ARG A 233 -9.38 16.15 21.98
N PHE A 234 -10.00 15.20 22.65
CA PHE A 234 -9.63 14.83 24.02
C PHE A 234 -8.58 13.72 24.00
N VAL A 235 -7.67 13.73 24.97
CA VAL A 235 -6.78 12.61 25.25
C VAL A 235 -7.00 12.19 26.70
N ILE A 236 -7.39 10.93 26.87
CA ILE A 236 -7.48 10.26 28.15
C ILE A 236 -6.19 9.50 28.36
N ARG A 237 -5.54 9.73 29.50
CA ARG A 237 -4.28 9.07 29.88
C ARG A 237 -4.47 8.25 31.13
N ARG A 238 -3.81 7.10 31.19
CA ARG A 238 -3.68 6.28 32.39
C ARG A 238 -2.25 6.27 32.90
N THR A 239 -2.11 6.16 34.21
CA THR A 239 -0.87 5.68 34.85
C THR A 239 -1.21 4.42 35.65
N GLY A 240 -0.40 3.37 35.56
CA GLY A 240 -0.65 2.13 36.29
C GLY A 240 -0.48 0.89 35.42
N SER A 241 -1.44 -0.03 35.51
CA SER A 241 -1.48 -1.26 34.73
C SER A 241 -1.73 -0.99 33.26
N LEU A 242 -1.15 -1.85 32.41
CA LEU A 242 -1.33 -1.84 30.96
C LEU A 242 -2.48 -2.75 30.48
N ASP A 243 -3.27 -3.30 31.38
CA ASP A 243 -4.42 -4.15 31.06
C ASP A 243 -5.50 -3.38 30.32
N ALA A 244 -6.20 -4.02 29.37
CA ALA A 244 -7.29 -3.34 28.69
C ALA A 244 -8.31 -2.76 29.69
N LEU A 245 -8.66 -1.48 29.55
CA LEU A 245 -9.44 -0.75 30.55
C LEU A 245 -10.54 0.10 29.90
N ASN A 246 -11.79 -0.11 30.34
CA ASN A 246 -12.93 0.70 29.92
C ASN A 246 -13.05 1.94 30.83
N ILE A 247 -13.00 3.12 30.23
CA ILE A 247 -13.13 4.41 30.91
C ILE A 247 -14.50 4.98 30.60
N SER A 248 -15.26 5.31 31.66
CA SER A 248 -16.57 5.92 31.56
C SER A 248 -16.47 7.42 31.80
N PHE A 249 -17.25 8.19 31.06
CA PHE A 249 -17.29 9.65 31.17
C PHE A 249 -18.68 10.15 30.78
N SER A 250 -18.99 11.39 31.14
CA SER A 250 -20.16 12.10 30.62
C SER A 250 -19.73 13.24 29.69
N TYR A 251 -20.51 13.46 28.64
CA TYR A 251 -20.47 14.70 27.86
C TYR A 251 -21.47 15.70 28.46
N GLY A 252 -21.05 16.95 28.56
CA GLY A 252 -21.89 18.10 28.87
C GLY A 252 -21.37 19.32 28.11
N GLY A 253 -21.70 20.51 28.61
CA GLY A 253 -21.46 21.75 27.87
C GLY A 253 -22.77 22.25 27.25
N THR A 254 -22.67 23.14 26.27
CA THR A 254 -23.83 23.67 25.55
C THR A 254 -24.12 22.85 24.29
N ALA A 255 -23.08 22.31 23.66
CA ALA A 255 -23.20 21.41 22.51
C ALA A 255 -23.69 20.02 22.93
N THR A 256 -24.54 19.42 22.11
CA THR A 256 -25.30 18.20 22.31
C THR A 256 -24.79 17.07 21.43
N ASN A 257 -24.43 15.95 22.08
CA ASN A 257 -23.95 14.73 21.42
C ASN A 257 -24.98 14.15 20.43
N GLY A 258 -24.60 14.04 19.16
CA GLY A 258 -25.46 13.56 18.09
C GLY A 258 -26.36 14.61 17.45
N THR A 259 -26.32 15.87 17.93
CA THR A 259 -26.96 17.02 17.29
C THR A 259 -25.88 17.92 16.67
N ASP A 260 -24.97 18.44 17.50
CA ASP A 260 -23.98 19.44 17.07
C ASP A 260 -22.61 18.80 16.75
N TYR A 261 -22.45 17.53 17.12
CA TYR A 261 -21.30 16.70 16.76
C TYR A 261 -21.68 15.23 16.62
N THR A 262 -20.92 14.48 15.81
CA THR A 262 -21.17 13.05 15.55
C THR A 262 -21.35 12.29 16.85
N ALA A 263 -22.42 11.48 16.94
CA ALA A 263 -22.77 10.75 18.14
C ALA A 263 -21.63 9.81 18.60
N LEU A 264 -21.19 9.96 19.86
CA LEU A 264 -20.15 9.14 20.46
C LEU A 264 -20.63 8.47 21.75
N PRO A 265 -20.21 7.22 22.03
CA PRO A 265 -20.58 6.54 23.27
C PRO A 265 -19.85 7.16 24.48
N PRO A 266 -20.47 7.15 25.69
CA PRO A 266 -19.89 7.67 26.94
C PRO A 266 -18.86 6.72 27.58
N VAL A 267 -18.25 5.85 26.77
CA VAL A 267 -17.25 4.88 27.20
C VAL A 267 -16.20 4.71 26.12
N ILE A 268 -14.93 4.64 26.51
CA ILE A 268 -13.83 4.29 25.61
C ILE A 268 -12.94 3.24 26.24
N LYS A 269 -12.41 2.33 25.43
CA LYS A 269 -11.47 1.31 25.86
C LYS A 269 -10.04 1.79 25.56
N ILE A 270 -9.23 1.93 26.60
CA ILE A 270 -7.77 1.95 26.42
C ILE A 270 -7.36 0.49 26.18
N PRO A 271 -6.82 0.13 24.99
CA PRO A 271 -6.43 -1.25 24.70
C PRO A 271 -5.23 -1.69 25.57
N PHE A 272 -4.99 -2.99 25.61
CA PHE A 272 -3.78 -3.52 26.25
C PHE A 272 -2.52 -2.87 25.67
N GLY A 273 -1.54 -2.55 26.52
CA GLY A 273 -0.27 -1.93 26.12
C GLY A 273 -0.31 -0.41 25.90
N ALA A 274 -1.46 0.21 25.66
CA ALA A 274 -1.53 1.66 25.43
C ALA A 274 -1.69 2.44 26.74
N ASP A 275 -0.97 3.52 26.98
CA ASP A 275 -1.13 4.38 28.16
C ASP A 275 -2.05 5.60 27.92
N GLU A 276 -2.44 5.84 26.67
CA GLU A 276 -3.39 6.88 26.29
C GLU A 276 -4.35 6.45 25.18
N ILE A 277 -5.47 7.16 25.09
CA ILE A 277 -6.41 7.04 23.97
C ILE A 277 -7.01 8.41 23.64
N ALA A 278 -7.17 8.69 22.36
CA ALA A 278 -7.77 9.93 21.87
C ALA A 278 -9.25 9.74 21.52
N ILE A 279 -10.08 10.73 21.90
CA ILE A 279 -11.47 10.85 21.46
C ILE A 279 -11.53 12.04 20.50
N HIS A 280 -11.87 11.78 19.24
CA HIS A 280 -12.06 12.80 18.22
C HIS A 280 -13.52 13.26 18.21
N ILE A 281 -13.76 14.55 18.42
CA ILE A 281 -15.08 15.16 18.35
C ILE A 281 -15.20 15.82 16.98
N THR A 282 -16.12 15.33 16.15
CA THR A 282 -16.34 15.85 14.78
C THR A 282 -17.61 16.68 14.77
N PRO A 283 -17.52 18.01 14.57
CA PRO A 283 -18.68 18.89 14.43
C PRO A 283 -19.63 18.45 13.31
N LEU A 284 -20.93 18.69 13.48
CA LEU A 284 -21.94 18.52 12.45
C LEU A 284 -22.39 19.91 12.00
N THR A 285 -22.12 20.26 10.75
CA THR A 285 -22.62 21.52 10.18
C THR A 285 -24.12 21.44 9.98
N ASP A 286 -24.87 22.43 10.48
CA ASP A 286 -26.28 22.59 10.18
C ASP A 286 -26.63 23.98 9.61
N GLY A 287 -27.92 24.32 9.59
CA GLY A 287 -28.43 25.56 9.00
C GLY A 287 -28.90 26.60 10.02
N GLU A 288 -28.81 26.29 11.30
CA GLU A 288 -29.13 27.24 12.36
C GLU A 288 -27.93 28.17 12.59
N THR A 289 -28.15 29.27 13.30
CA THR A 289 -27.05 30.17 13.68
C THR A 289 -26.92 30.16 15.18
N GLU A 290 -25.73 29.84 15.65
CA GLU A 290 -25.46 29.51 17.03
C GLU A 290 -24.32 30.36 17.60
N ALA A 291 -24.31 30.52 18.93
CA ALA A 291 -23.14 31.07 19.61
C ALA A 291 -22.06 29.99 19.71
N THR A 292 -20.79 30.37 19.91
CA THR A 292 -19.74 29.38 20.20
C THR A 292 -20.15 28.52 21.39
N GLU A 293 -20.23 27.22 21.15
CA GLU A 293 -20.66 26.23 22.09
C GLU A 293 -19.48 25.54 22.79
N THR A 294 -19.77 24.75 23.82
CA THR A 294 -18.77 23.97 24.55
C THR A 294 -19.13 22.51 24.57
N VAL A 295 -18.13 21.65 24.38
CA VAL A 295 -18.20 20.21 24.68
C VAL A 295 -17.30 19.95 25.87
N THR A 296 -17.87 19.51 26.98
CA THR A 296 -17.12 19.19 28.20
C THR A 296 -17.17 17.68 28.47
N LEU A 297 -16.00 17.05 28.53
CA LEU A 297 -15.86 15.66 28.97
C LEU A 297 -15.52 15.63 30.46
N THR A 298 -16.33 14.93 31.25
CA THR A 298 -16.09 14.68 32.68
C THR A 298 -15.89 13.19 32.93
N LEU A 299 -14.72 12.81 33.43
CA LEU A 299 -14.41 11.43 33.81
C LEU A 299 -15.27 10.99 35.01
N LEU A 300 -15.80 9.78 34.94
CA LEU A 300 -16.57 9.16 36.00
C LEU A 300 -15.74 8.10 36.72
N THR A 301 -16.04 7.84 37.99
CA THR A 301 -15.43 6.71 38.70
C THR A 301 -15.90 5.40 38.08
N GLY A 302 -15.01 4.42 37.96
CA GLY A 302 -15.34 3.11 37.42
C GLY A 302 -14.53 1.98 38.07
N THR A 303 -14.70 0.78 37.54
CA THR A 303 -14.01 -0.42 38.04
C THR A 303 -12.58 -0.46 37.50
N GLY A 304 -11.61 -0.75 38.36
CA GLY A 304 -10.21 -0.96 37.97
C GLY A 304 -9.38 0.33 37.85
N TYR A 305 -9.93 1.49 38.19
CA TYR A 305 -9.20 2.77 38.21
C TYR A 305 -9.76 3.77 39.22
N THR A 306 -8.95 4.78 39.49
CA THR A 306 -9.30 5.99 40.22
C THR A 306 -9.09 7.20 39.32
N LEU A 307 -9.68 8.33 39.69
CA LEU A 307 -9.51 9.57 38.96
C LEU A 307 -8.23 10.28 39.42
N GLY A 308 -7.46 10.78 38.47
CA GLY A 308 -6.26 11.59 38.71
C GLY A 308 -6.56 13.07 38.95
N SER A 309 -5.56 13.92 38.77
CA SER A 309 -5.67 15.36 39.05
C SER A 309 -6.63 16.11 38.12
N ASN A 310 -6.68 15.74 36.84
CA ASN A 310 -7.51 16.39 35.83
C ASN A 310 -8.64 15.45 35.40
N THR A 311 -9.86 15.74 35.85
CA THR A 311 -11.04 14.92 35.59
C THR A 311 -12.01 15.53 34.58
N THR A 312 -11.77 16.78 34.17
CA THR A 312 -12.61 17.50 33.21
C THR A 312 -11.76 18.16 32.13
N ALA A 313 -12.23 18.15 30.89
CA ALA A 313 -11.66 18.92 29.80
C ALA A 313 -12.78 19.50 28.93
N SER A 314 -12.54 20.66 28.31
CA SER A 314 -13.51 21.32 27.44
C SER A 314 -12.91 21.66 26.08
N LEU A 315 -13.74 21.54 25.04
CA LEU A 315 -13.49 22.04 23.68
C LEU A 315 -14.52 23.14 23.40
N ASN A 316 -14.16 24.08 22.53
CA ASN A 316 -15.04 25.13 22.04
C ASN A 316 -15.41 24.83 20.59
N LEU A 317 -16.71 24.82 20.29
CA LEU A 317 -17.29 24.58 18.98
C LEU A 317 -17.76 25.90 18.38
N ALA A 318 -17.11 26.35 17.32
CA ALA A 318 -17.56 27.48 16.53
C ALA A 318 -18.55 27.03 15.45
N ASP A 319 -19.72 27.67 15.44
CA ASP A 319 -20.76 27.59 14.40
C ASP A 319 -20.19 27.85 12.99
N SER A 320 -20.90 27.36 11.96
CA SER A 320 -20.56 27.63 10.57
C SER A 320 -20.90 29.07 10.20
N SER A 321 -19.86 29.86 9.92
CA SER A 321 -20.00 31.26 9.51
C SER A 321 -19.96 31.45 8.00
N GLY A 322 -19.69 30.38 7.24
CA GLY A 322 -19.36 30.46 5.81
C GLY A 322 -18.07 31.26 5.54
N ALA A 323 -17.29 31.54 6.58
CA ALA A 323 -16.02 32.25 6.46
C ALA A 323 -14.96 31.34 5.83
N ASN A 324 -13.90 32.00 5.36
CA ASN A 324 -12.70 31.30 4.95
C ASN A 324 -12.07 30.54 6.13
N PRO A 325 -11.31 29.46 5.85
CA PRO A 325 -10.75 28.62 6.90
C PRO A 325 -9.79 29.40 7.81
N SER A 326 -9.73 29.00 9.07
CA SER A 326 -8.70 29.48 10.00
C SER A 326 -7.33 28.83 9.70
N ALA A 327 -6.27 29.26 10.39
CA ALA A 327 -4.91 28.81 10.13
C ALA A 327 -4.72 27.29 10.27
N LYS A 328 -5.41 26.66 11.24
CA LYS A 328 -5.31 25.22 11.53
C LYS A 328 -5.87 24.35 10.38
N PRO A 329 -7.13 24.49 9.95
CA PRO A 329 -7.68 23.72 8.84
C PRO A 329 -7.01 24.10 7.50
N ALA A 330 -6.61 25.36 7.29
CA ALA A 330 -5.78 25.75 6.13
C ALA A 330 -4.43 25.01 6.09
N THR A 331 -3.76 24.91 7.23
CA THR A 331 -2.50 24.16 7.38
C THR A 331 -2.69 22.67 7.08
N ARG A 332 -3.73 22.05 7.66
CA ARG A 332 -4.07 20.65 7.42
C ARG A 332 -4.33 20.38 5.94
N PHE A 333 -5.11 21.24 5.29
CA PHE A 333 -5.37 21.17 3.86
C PHE A 333 -4.07 21.23 3.04
N LEU A 334 -3.15 22.14 3.37
CA LEU A 334 -1.86 22.24 2.68
C LEU A 334 -0.95 21.03 2.93
N VAL A 335 -0.97 20.42 4.11
CA VAL A 335 -0.24 19.16 4.37
C VAL A 335 -0.70 18.03 3.43
N GLN A 336 -2.00 18.01 3.08
CA GLN A 336 -2.57 16.99 2.18
C GLN A 336 -2.35 17.34 0.71
N SER A 337 -2.51 18.61 0.35
CA SER A 337 -2.50 19.10 -1.04
C SER A 337 -1.12 19.51 -1.55
N THR A 338 -0.11 19.59 -0.68
CA THR A 338 1.26 20.04 -1.03
C THR A 338 2.33 19.14 -0.38
N PHE A 339 3.61 19.54 -0.43
CA PHE A 339 4.71 18.91 0.32
C PHE A 339 4.94 19.51 1.72
N GLY A 340 4.14 20.51 2.09
CA GLY A 340 4.20 21.14 3.40
C GLY A 340 3.73 22.60 3.33
N PRO A 341 3.10 23.09 4.41
CA PRO A 341 2.63 24.46 4.49
C PRO A 341 3.79 25.45 4.63
N THR A 342 3.70 26.60 3.96
CA THR A 342 4.43 27.82 4.34
C THR A 342 3.46 28.80 4.98
N THR A 343 3.95 29.73 5.81
CA THR A 343 3.10 30.77 6.43
C THR A 343 2.35 31.60 5.38
N ASP A 344 3.01 31.87 4.24
CA ASP A 344 2.42 32.64 3.14
C ASP A 344 1.30 31.85 2.45
N GLU A 345 1.49 30.56 2.19
CA GLU A 345 0.44 29.72 1.60
C GLU A 345 -0.73 29.47 2.55
N VAL A 346 -0.46 29.32 3.86
CA VAL A 346 -1.53 29.25 4.88
C VAL A 346 -2.36 30.53 4.84
N THR A 347 -1.70 31.69 4.83
CA THR A 347 -2.38 32.99 4.72
C THR A 347 -3.17 33.11 3.41
N ARG A 348 -2.63 32.59 2.30
CA ARG A 348 -3.32 32.57 1.00
C ARG A 348 -4.60 31.74 1.06
N VAL A 349 -4.56 30.53 1.63
CA VAL A 349 -5.76 29.68 1.80
C VAL A 349 -6.78 30.33 2.72
N MET A 350 -6.35 30.96 3.83
CA MET A 350 -7.24 31.71 4.72
C MET A 350 -7.90 32.92 4.04
N ASN A 351 -7.29 33.49 3.00
CA ASN A 351 -7.84 34.64 2.27
C ASN A 351 -8.70 34.24 1.07
N LEU A 352 -8.38 33.13 0.40
CA LEU A 352 -9.10 32.66 -0.79
C LEU A 352 -10.22 31.67 -0.46
N GLY A 353 -10.05 30.85 0.58
CA GLY A 353 -10.79 29.60 0.74
C GLY A 353 -10.25 28.48 -0.15
N TYR A 354 -10.66 27.24 0.12
CA TYR A 354 -10.10 26.06 -0.55
C TYR A 354 -10.39 26.00 -2.04
N SER A 355 -11.66 26.17 -2.43
CA SER A 355 -12.07 26.07 -3.84
C SER A 355 -11.34 27.10 -4.70
N ALA A 356 -11.34 28.37 -4.29
CA ALA A 356 -10.63 29.41 -5.03
C ALA A 356 -9.11 29.21 -5.03
N TRP A 357 -8.53 28.65 -3.96
CA TRP A 357 -7.12 28.28 -3.96
C TRP A 357 -6.84 27.12 -4.94
N ILE A 358 -7.68 26.10 -5.01
CA ILE A 358 -7.54 24.98 -5.97
C ILE A 358 -7.66 25.48 -7.41
N GLU A 359 -8.64 26.34 -7.70
CA GLU A 359 -8.78 26.97 -9.02
C GLU A 359 -7.55 27.82 -9.38
N ASP A 360 -7.00 28.58 -8.42
CA ASP A 360 -5.73 29.29 -8.59
C ASP A 360 -4.58 28.33 -8.94
N GLN A 361 -4.52 27.16 -8.32
CA GLN A 361 -3.51 26.14 -8.65
C GLN A 361 -3.66 25.58 -10.07
N PHE A 362 -4.90 25.38 -10.55
CA PHE A 362 -5.14 24.89 -11.91
C PHE A 362 -4.69 25.88 -12.98
N LEU A 363 -4.84 27.18 -12.72
CA LEU A 363 -4.49 28.26 -13.65
C LEU A 363 -2.99 28.58 -13.69
N ARG A 364 -2.20 28.14 -12.71
CA ARG A 364 -0.75 28.38 -12.67
C ARG A 364 -0.02 27.61 -13.75
N ALA A 365 0.93 28.30 -14.38
CA ALA A 365 1.88 27.69 -15.30
C ALA A 365 2.74 26.65 -14.55
N PRO A 366 3.02 25.49 -15.17
CA PRO A 366 3.79 24.44 -14.52
C PRO A 366 5.24 24.91 -14.26
N ASN A 367 5.74 24.68 -13.05
CA ASN A 367 7.15 24.80 -12.74
C ASN A 367 7.89 23.53 -13.18
N LEU A 368 8.36 23.55 -14.43
CA LEU A 368 9.06 22.43 -15.07
C LEU A 368 10.50 22.29 -14.55
N HIS A 369 10.98 21.05 -14.50
CA HIS A 369 12.28 20.69 -13.94
C HIS A 369 13.33 20.59 -15.05
N LEU A 370 12.95 20.16 -16.26
CA LEU A 370 13.85 19.97 -17.39
C LEU A 370 14.60 21.24 -17.81
N PRO A 371 13.99 22.45 -17.83
CA PRO A 371 14.73 23.68 -18.18
C PRO A 371 15.91 23.96 -17.25
N ILE A 372 15.78 23.63 -15.96
CA ILE A 372 16.85 23.77 -14.96
C ILE A 372 17.98 22.79 -15.29
N VAL A 373 17.62 21.51 -15.47
CA VAL A 373 18.60 20.44 -15.79
C VAL A 373 19.32 20.72 -17.12
N GLN A 374 18.62 21.27 -18.12
CA GLN A 374 19.22 21.67 -19.39
C GLN A 374 20.20 22.84 -19.25
N THR A 375 19.90 23.79 -18.37
CA THR A 375 20.80 24.91 -18.06
C THR A 375 22.10 24.39 -17.45
N TRP A 376 22.01 23.52 -16.44
CA TRP A 376 23.20 22.90 -15.84
C TRP A 376 23.99 22.04 -16.81
N GLN A 377 23.31 21.30 -17.70
CA GLN A 377 23.98 20.54 -18.76
C GLN A 377 24.81 21.45 -19.67
N ALA A 378 24.30 22.64 -20.02
CA ALA A 378 25.03 23.61 -20.83
C ALA A 378 26.21 24.22 -20.03
N GLU A 379 26.00 24.56 -18.77
CA GLU A 379 27.05 25.10 -17.88
C GLU A 379 28.20 24.10 -17.70
N LEU A 380 27.92 22.81 -17.45
CA LEU A 380 28.94 21.76 -17.32
C LEU A 380 29.77 21.57 -18.59
N GLN A 381 29.15 21.69 -19.76
CA GLN A 381 29.84 21.59 -21.05
C GLN A 381 30.78 22.78 -21.31
N THR A 382 30.45 23.97 -20.77
CA THR A 382 31.28 25.17 -20.93
C THR A 382 32.39 25.30 -19.87
N THR A 383 32.15 24.84 -18.64
CA THR A 383 33.06 25.04 -17.49
C THR A 383 34.18 24.02 -17.41
N LEU A 384 33.96 22.78 -17.85
CA LEU A 384 34.92 21.68 -17.72
C LEU A 384 35.76 21.40 -18.98
N PHE A 385 35.64 22.22 -20.03
CA PHE A 385 36.31 22.06 -21.34
C PHE A 385 36.24 20.65 -21.94
N THR A 386 35.28 19.85 -21.52
CA THR A 386 35.06 18.47 -21.97
C THR A 386 33.62 18.35 -22.44
N VAL A 387 33.45 18.09 -23.73
CA VAL A 387 32.13 17.92 -24.38
C VAL A 387 31.32 16.73 -23.84
N ASN A 388 31.92 15.93 -22.95
CA ASN A 388 31.35 14.72 -22.38
C ASN A 388 30.82 14.89 -20.95
N SER A 389 30.93 16.08 -20.33
CA SER A 389 30.34 16.31 -19.00
C SER A 389 28.82 16.31 -19.09
N LEU A 390 28.18 15.38 -18.39
CA LEU A 390 26.73 15.19 -18.36
C LEU A 390 26.17 15.51 -16.97
N VAL A 391 24.93 15.98 -16.93
CA VAL A 391 24.18 16.06 -15.66
C VAL A 391 24.02 14.66 -15.06
N SER A 392 24.24 14.59 -13.75
CA SER A 392 24.11 13.36 -12.97
C SER A 392 22.74 13.26 -12.27
N SER A 393 22.47 12.11 -11.65
CA SER A 393 21.23 11.88 -10.90
C SER A 393 21.05 12.88 -9.76
N GLU A 394 22.14 13.34 -9.14
CA GLU A 394 22.13 14.38 -8.09
C GLU A 394 21.55 15.69 -8.61
N HIS A 395 21.91 16.12 -9.82
CA HIS A 395 21.36 17.33 -10.44
C HIS A 395 19.85 17.16 -10.68
N ARG A 396 19.40 16.01 -11.18
CA ARG A 396 17.96 15.75 -11.33
C ARG A 396 17.23 15.84 -9.98
N ILE A 397 17.75 15.18 -8.95
CA ILE A 397 17.17 15.22 -7.60
C ILE A 397 17.15 16.64 -7.05
N GLU A 398 18.21 17.43 -7.28
CA GLU A 398 18.27 18.83 -6.88
C GLU A 398 17.21 19.68 -7.61
N SER A 399 17.02 19.50 -8.92
CA SER A 399 15.95 20.19 -9.67
C SER A 399 14.58 19.87 -9.10
N TRP A 400 14.38 18.61 -8.68
CA TRP A 400 13.14 18.18 -8.05
C TRP A 400 12.89 18.89 -6.73
N TRP A 401 13.88 18.91 -5.83
CA TRP A 401 13.75 19.61 -4.55
C TRP A 401 13.51 21.12 -4.74
N ARG A 402 14.22 21.75 -5.68
CA ARG A 402 14.08 23.20 -5.95
C ARG A 402 12.68 23.59 -6.40
N GLN A 403 12.05 22.79 -7.27
CA GLN A 403 10.72 23.09 -7.79
C GLN A 403 9.61 22.60 -6.85
N SER A 404 9.70 21.38 -6.33
CA SER A 404 8.67 20.78 -5.48
C SER A 404 8.55 21.45 -4.10
N MET A 405 9.65 22.01 -3.56
CA MET A 405 9.66 22.73 -2.27
C MET A 405 9.61 24.24 -2.43
N ARG A 406 9.35 24.74 -3.64
CA ARG A 406 9.27 26.17 -3.89
C ARG A 406 8.09 26.76 -3.14
N GLY A 407 8.35 27.75 -2.27
CA GLY A 407 7.34 28.37 -1.40
C GLY A 407 6.98 29.80 -1.76
N ASP A 408 7.37 30.29 -2.94
CA ASP A 408 7.07 31.66 -3.37
C ASP A 408 5.75 31.77 -4.13
N ALA A 409 5.32 33.00 -4.43
CA ALA A 409 4.04 33.29 -5.06
C ALA A 409 3.87 32.71 -6.47
N ALA A 410 4.93 32.22 -7.13
CA ALA A 410 4.87 31.61 -8.46
C ALA A 410 5.02 30.08 -8.42
N SER A 411 5.06 29.47 -7.22
CA SER A 411 5.05 28.02 -7.01
C SER A 411 3.76 27.37 -7.52
N ASP A 412 3.78 26.07 -7.83
CA ASP A 412 2.61 25.27 -8.22
C ASP A 412 2.46 24.00 -7.36
N PRO A 413 2.42 24.13 -6.03
CA PRO A 413 2.60 23.01 -5.10
C PRO A 413 1.59 21.87 -5.26
N LEU A 414 0.34 22.16 -5.64
CA LEU A 414 -0.65 21.12 -5.91
C LEU A 414 -0.27 20.28 -7.14
N ARG A 415 0.27 20.92 -8.18
CA ARG A 415 0.71 20.25 -9.41
C ARG A 415 1.91 19.36 -9.13
N GLN A 416 2.87 19.83 -8.33
CA GLN A 416 4.03 19.05 -7.91
C GLN A 416 3.61 17.82 -7.08
N ARG A 417 2.67 18.00 -6.14
CA ARG A 417 2.11 16.91 -5.34
C ARG A 417 1.41 15.88 -6.21
N MET A 418 0.65 16.33 -7.21
CA MET A 418 -0.07 15.45 -8.11
C MET A 418 0.88 14.67 -9.03
N ALA A 419 1.86 15.33 -9.64
CA ALA A 419 2.86 14.65 -10.47
C ALA A 419 3.68 13.61 -9.69
N PHE A 420 3.96 13.86 -8.41
CA PHE A 420 4.56 12.87 -7.53
C PHE A 420 3.66 11.64 -7.29
N ALA A 421 2.37 11.83 -7.05
CA ALA A 421 1.47 10.67 -6.92
C ALA A 421 1.35 9.91 -8.26
N LEU A 422 1.24 10.63 -9.38
CA LEU A 422 1.23 10.03 -10.71
C LEU A 422 2.53 9.25 -11.01
N SER A 423 3.68 9.69 -10.51
CA SER A 423 4.94 8.98 -10.71
C SER A 423 5.02 7.66 -9.93
N GLN A 424 4.19 7.48 -8.90
CA GLN A 424 4.04 6.20 -8.19
C GLN A 424 3.11 5.23 -8.92
N ILE A 425 2.32 5.73 -9.87
CA ILE A 425 1.43 4.91 -10.71
C ILE A 425 2.13 4.60 -12.03
N PHE A 426 2.55 5.62 -12.77
CA PHE A 426 3.23 5.51 -14.05
C PHE A 426 4.75 5.44 -13.85
N VAL A 427 5.22 4.36 -13.23
CA VAL A 427 6.61 4.20 -12.77
C VAL A 427 7.58 3.98 -13.94
N ILE A 428 8.76 4.62 -13.87
CA ILE A 428 9.98 4.28 -14.62
C ILE A 428 11.17 4.19 -13.66
N SER A 429 12.27 3.54 -14.06
CA SER A 429 13.45 3.36 -13.19
C SER A 429 14.77 3.78 -13.84
N ASP A 430 15.55 4.58 -13.12
CA ASP A 430 16.94 4.90 -13.48
C ASP A 430 17.95 3.80 -13.10
N LYS A 431 17.50 2.67 -12.55
CA LYS A 431 18.34 1.47 -12.37
C LYS A 431 18.59 0.73 -13.67
N MET A 432 17.76 0.96 -14.70
CA MET A 432 18.01 0.43 -16.03
C MET A 432 19.14 1.21 -16.69
N GLU A 433 20.17 0.51 -17.17
CA GLU A 433 21.37 1.12 -17.77
C GLU A 433 21.05 2.08 -18.92
N SER A 434 20.06 1.74 -19.75
CA SER A 434 19.61 2.57 -20.87
C SER A 434 18.88 3.85 -20.47
N LEU A 435 18.44 4.00 -19.22
CA LEU A 435 17.83 5.25 -18.69
C LEU A 435 18.77 6.01 -17.75
N ASN A 436 19.66 5.31 -17.04
CA ASN A 436 20.59 5.92 -16.08
C ASN A 436 21.52 6.96 -16.74
N GLY A 437 21.91 6.70 -18.00
CA GLY A 437 22.87 7.55 -18.71
C GLY A 437 22.35 8.92 -19.14
N ASP A 438 21.03 9.17 -19.15
CA ASP A 438 20.46 10.44 -19.61
C ASP A 438 19.38 10.97 -18.66
N GLN A 439 19.84 11.78 -17.72
CA GLN A 439 19.02 12.36 -16.67
C GLN A 439 18.02 13.39 -17.21
N ARG A 440 18.28 14.00 -18.38
CA ARG A 440 17.35 14.94 -18.99
C ARG A 440 16.05 14.26 -19.39
N GLY A 441 16.10 13.05 -19.94
CA GLY A 441 14.86 12.37 -20.30
C GLY A 441 14.12 11.73 -19.13
N MET A 442 14.83 11.38 -18.05
CA MET A 442 14.18 11.07 -16.76
C MET A 442 13.41 12.31 -16.25
N THR A 443 14.02 13.49 -16.31
CA THR A 443 13.36 14.75 -15.94
C THR A 443 12.20 15.08 -16.88
N SER A 444 12.34 14.87 -18.19
CA SER A 444 11.26 15.16 -19.15
C SER A 444 10.04 14.28 -18.93
N TYR A 445 10.24 13.03 -18.47
CA TYR A 445 9.14 12.16 -18.12
C TYR A 445 8.34 12.71 -16.92
N TYR A 446 9.05 13.18 -15.90
CA TYR A 446 8.39 13.82 -14.74
C TYR A 446 7.67 15.10 -15.14
N ASP A 447 8.26 15.93 -16.00
CA ASP A 447 7.63 17.13 -16.55
C ASP A 447 6.39 16.82 -17.39
N MET A 448 6.35 15.68 -18.10
CA MET A 448 5.14 15.23 -18.79
C MET A 448 4.01 14.93 -17.80
N LEU A 449 4.31 14.33 -16.64
CA LEU A 449 3.34 14.12 -15.57
C LEU A 449 2.87 15.46 -14.95
N LEU A 450 3.77 16.44 -14.78
CA LEU A 450 3.40 17.79 -14.33
C LEU A 450 2.40 18.46 -15.28
N ASN A 451 2.65 18.37 -16.59
CA ASN A 451 1.74 18.90 -17.60
C ASN A 451 0.39 18.17 -17.61
N GLY A 452 0.38 16.86 -17.38
CA GLY A 452 -0.82 16.03 -17.33
C GLY A 452 -1.57 16.02 -15.99
N ALA A 453 -1.02 16.66 -14.95
CA ALA A 453 -1.50 16.55 -13.56
C ALA A 453 -2.99 16.90 -13.39
N PHE A 454 -3.50 17.85 -14.17
CA PHE A 454 -4.90 18.29 -14.11
C PHE A 454 -5.67 17.99 -15.41
N GLY A 455 -5.11 17.11 -16.26
CA GLY A 455 -5.72 16.68 -17.51
C GLY A 455 -6.64 15.47 -17.34
N THR A 456 -7.16 14.95 -18.46
CA THR A 456 -7.93 13.71 -18.43
C THR A 456 -7.01 12.50 -18.36
N TYR A 457 -7.49 11.43 -17.71
CA TYR A 457 -6.73 10.17 -17.62
C TYR A 457 -6.39 9.61 -19.00
N ARG A 458 -7.31 9.70 -19.97
CA ARG A 458 -7.10 9.31 -21.37
C ARG A 458 -5.91 10.04 -22.01
N GLN A 459 -5.81 11.36 -21.80
CA GLN A 459 -4.70 12.15 -22.35
C GLN A 459 -3.39 11.82 -21.65
N LEU A 460 -3.42 11.63 -20.33
CA LEU A 460 -2.25 11.21 -19.56
C LEU A 460 -1.73 9.85 -20.03
N LEU A 461 -2.61 8.88 -20.25
CA LEU A 461 -2.26 7.54 -20.71
C LEU A 461 -1.59 7.58 -22.09
N GLU A 462 -2.06 8.43 -23.01
CA GLU A 462 -1.39 8.64 -24.29
C GLU A 462 -0.03 9.32 -24.15
N ASN A 463 0.08 10.34 -23.31
CA ASN A 463 1.36 11.00 -23.06
C ASN A 463 2.39 10.02 -22.48
N VAL A 464 1.99 9.16 -21.55
CA VAL A 464 2.81 8.06 -21.01
C VAL A 464 3.19 7.09 -22.12
N THR A 465 2.20 6.60 -22.88
CA THR A 465 2.41 5.67 -24.01
C THR A 465 3.41 6.19 -25.03
N ARG A 466 3.34 7.49 -25.32
CA ARG A 466 4.22 8.14 -26.29
C ARG A 466 5.53 8.62 -25.66
N HIS A 467 5.75 8.53 -24.36
CA HIS A 467 7.00 9.04 -23.81
C HIS A 467 8.15 8.05 -24.06
N PRO A 468 9.26 8.47 -24.69
CA PRO A 468 10.37 7.57 -25.04
C PRO A 468 10.98 6.79 -23.86
N TRP A 469 11.03 7.39 -22.67
CA TRP A 469 11.50 6.70 -21.46
C TRP A 469 10.57 5.57 -21.01
N MET A 470 9.26 5.74 -21.15
CA MET A 470 8.30 4.66 -20.91
C MET A 470 8.45 3.58 -21.99
N GLY A 471 8.59 4.00 -23.25
CA GLY A 471 8.84 3.10 -24.37
C GLY A 471 10.09 2.23 -24.17
N LEU A 472 11.17 2.81 -23.67
CA LEU A 472 12.39 2.07 -23.33
C LEU A 472 12.18 1.17 -22.12
N TYR A 473 11.51 1.66 -21.07
CA TYR A 473 11.29 0.93 -19.82
C TYR A 473 10.46 -0.34 -20.01
N LEU A 474 9.45 -0.29 -20.87
CA LEU A 474 8.52 -1.38 -21.13
C LEU A 474 8.60 -1.94 -22.55
N SER A 475 9.75 -1.75 -23.22
CA SER A 475 10.06 -2.36 -24.52
C SER A 475 9.13 -1.98 -25.68
N ALA A 476 8.29 -0.94 -25.55
CA ALA A 476 7.49 -0.41 -26.67
C ALA A 476 8.32 0.40 -27.67
N MET A 477 9.47 0.93 -27.24
CA MET A 477 10.41 1.62 -28.11
C MET A 477 10.98 0.65 -29.15
N LYS A 478 10.82 0.99 -30.43
CA LYS A 478 11.22 0.16 -31.57
C LYS A 478 10.49 -1.18 -31.64
N ASN A 479 9.28 -1.27 -31.08
CA ASN A 479 8.41 -2.43 -31.26
C ASN A 479 8.02 -2.57 -32.74
N ARG A 480 8.04 -3.77 -33.31
CA ARG A 480 7.85 -4.01 -34.76
C ARG A 480 6.80 -5.10 -34.99
N LYS A 481 6.10 -4.98 -36.12
CA LYS A 481 5.21 -6.02 -36.61
C LYS A 481 5.89 -7.38 -36.76
N ALA A 482 5.07 -8.43 -36.69
CA ALA A 482 5.51 -9.81 -36.81
C ALA A 482 6.29 -10.03 -38.12
N ASN A 483 7.34 -10.83 -38.04
CA ASN A 483 8.04 -11.38 -39.20
C ASN A 483 8.44 -12.83 -38.87
N PRO A 484 7.61 -13.82 -39.29
CA PRO A 484 7.86 -15.23 -39.01
C PRO A 484 9.18 -15.75 -39.58
N ALA A 485 9.66 -15.21 -40.71
CA ALA A 485 10.94 -15.61 -41.30
C ALA A 485 12.14 -15.24 -40.42
N LEU A 486 11.99 -14.25 -39.53
CA LEU A 486 12.99 -13.82 -38.56
C LEU A 486 12.65 -14.25 -37.12
N ASN A 487 11.63 -15.10 -36.93
CA ASN A 487 11.07 -15.46 -35.62
C ASN A 487 10.78 -14.23 -34.73
N ARG A 488 10.28 -13.15 -35.33
CA ARG A 488 9.95 -11.90 -34.64
C ARG A 488 8.45 -11.78 -34.45
N PHE A 489 8.04 -11.43 -33.25
CA PHE A 489 6.66 -11.12 -32.87
C PHE A 489 6.59 -9.72 -32.25
N PRO A 490 5.42 -9.07 -32.27
CA PRO A 490 5.19 -7.84 -31.51
C PRO A 490 5.55 -8.02 -30.04
N ASP A 491 6.18 -7.01 -29.43
CA ASP A 491 6.47 -7.02 -28.00
C ASP A 491 5.19 -6.80 -27.20
N GLU A 492 4.91 -7.72 -26.28
CA GLU A 492 3.68 -7.76 -25.48
C GLU A 492 3.81 -7.04 -24.13
N ASN A 493 5.00 -6.62 -23.73
CA ASN A 493 5.26 -6.11 -22.38
C ASN A 493 4.43 -4.85 -22.11
N TYR A 494 4.57 -3.81 -22.95
CA TYR A 494 3.76 -2.60 -22.79
C TYR A 494 2.24 -2.85 -22.93
N ALA A 495 1.84 -3.76 -23.82
CA ALA A 495 0.43 -4.12 -23.99
C ALA A 495 -0.18 -4.72 -22.72
N ARG A 496 0.60 -5.53 -21.99
CA ARG A 496 0.20 -6.08 -20.70
C ARG A 496 0.16 -5.00 -19.63
N GLU A 497 1.23 -4.23 -19.48
CA GLU A 497 1.35 -3.28 -18.37
C GLU A 497 0.40 -2.08 -18.50
N VAL A 498 0.11 -1.61 -19.73
CA VAL A 498 -0.85 -0.52 -19.94
C VAL A 498 -2.24 -0.90 -19.45
N MET A 499 -2.62 -2.18 -19.55
CA MET A 499 -3.87 -2.71 -19.00
C MET A 499 -3.76 -3.03 -17.51
N GLN A 500 -2.72 -3.77 -17.12
CA GLN A 500 -2.60 -4.37 -15.80
C GLN A 500 -2.26 -3.36 -14.70
N LEU A 501 -1.27 -2.50 -14.96
CA LEU A 501 -0.72 -1.58 -13.97
C LEU A 501 -1.28 -0.17 -14.12
N PHE A 502 -1.60 0.23 -15.34
CA PHE A 502 -1.87 1.63 -15.68
C PHE A 502 -3.31 1.91 -16.12
N SER A 503 -4.23 0.96 -16.02
CA SER A 503 -5.64 1.25 -16.31
C SER A 503 -6.59 0.24 -15.66
N ILE A 504 -6.95 -0.82 -16.37
CA ILE A 504 -8.10 -1.66 -16.06
C ILE A 504 -7.83 -2.75 -15.02
N GLY A 505 -6.57 -3.03 -14.68
CA GLY A 505 -6.22 -4.05 -13.68
C GLY A 505 -6.54 -5.48 -14.14
N LEU A 506 -6.41 -6.45 -13.23
CA LEU A 506 -6.60 -7.88 -13.53
C LEU A 506 -8.07 -8.32 -13.56
N TRP A 507 -8.91 -7.66 -12.77
CA TRP A 507 -10.28 -8.10 -12.47
C TRP A 507 -11.28 -6.99 -12.74
N ARG A 508 -12.46 -7.35 -13.24
CA ARG A 508 -13.58 -6.39 -13.32
C ARG A 508 -13.97 -5.94 -11.92
N LEU A 509 -14.23 -4.64 -11.78
CA LEU A 509 -14.61 -4.01 -10.53
C LEU A 509 -16.04 -3.48 -10.60
N ASN A 510 -16.65 -3.36 -9.44
CA ASN A 510 -17.82 -2.52 -9.22
C ASN A 510 -17.38 -1.04 -9.19
N PRO A 511 -18.31 -0.08 -9.37
CA PRO A 511 -18.00 1.34 -9.26
C PRO A 511 -17.40 1.78 -7.91
N ASP A 512 -17.59 0.99 -6.85
CA ASP A 512 -16.99 1.21 -5.53
C ASP A 512 -15.57 0.63 -5.38
N GLY A 513 -15.02 0.03 -6.44
CA GLY A 513 -13.70 -0.59 -6.46
C GLY A 513 -13.63 -2.02 -5.92
N THR A 514 -14.75 -2.57 -5.43
CA THR A 514 -14.80 -3.98 -5.02
C THR A 514 -14.81 -4.90 -6.24
N GLN A 515 -14.37 -6.15 -6.06
CA GLN A 515 -14.33 -7.11 -7.16
C GLN A 515 -15.74 -7.52 -7.62
N TYR A 516 -15.98 -7.50 -8.93
CA TYR A 516 -17.23 -7.98 -9.52
C TYR A 516 -17.24 -9.51 -9.61
N LEU A 517 -18.28 -10.13 -9.05
CA LEU A 517 -18.51 -11.57 -9.12
C LEU A 517 -19.50 -11.91 -10.23
N SER A 518 -19.16 -12.88 -11.07
CA SER A 518 -20.02 -13.33 -12.17
C SER A 518 -21.38 -13.82 -11.67
N ASN A 519 -22.42 -13.58 -12.46
CA ASN A 519 -23.77 -14.11 -12.25
C ASN A 519 -23.98 -15.53 -12.84
N GLY A 520 -22.94 -16.13 -13.44
CA GLY A 520 -23.00 -17.45 -14.10
C GLY A 520 -23.31 -17.39 -15.60
N SER A 521 -23.57 -16.21 -16.16
CA SER A 521 -23.76 -15.97 -17.59
C SER A 521 -22.77 -14.95 -18.18
N ASP A 522 -21.98 -14.29 -17.33
CA ASP A 522 -20.93 -13.38 -17.79
C ASP A 522 -19.84 -14.14 -18.54
N LEU A 523 -19.35 -13.55 -19.63
CA LEU A 523 -18.27 -14.13 -20.44
C LEU A 523 -16.91 -13.59 -19.98
N GLY A 524 -15.91 -14.47 -19.97
CA GLY A 524 -14.51 -14.13 -19.80
C GLY A 524 -13.93 -13.53 -21.09
N PRO A 525 -12.65 -13.11 -21.04
CA PRO A 525 -11.97 -12.51 -22.20
C PRO A 525 -11.74 -13.51 -23.35
N ASP A 526 -11.78 -14.81 -23.05
CA ASP A 526 -11.77 -15.91 -24.02
C ASP A 526 -13.14 -16.19 -24.64
N GLY A 527 -14.21 -15.51 -24.18
CA GLY A 527 -15.58 -15.73 -24.63
C GLY A 527 -16.28 -16.89 -23.93
N GLU A 528 -15.65 -17.52 -22.94
CA GLU A 528 -16.23 -18.63 -22.17
C GLU A 528 -17.04 -18.12 -20.98
N THR A 529 -18.11 -18.82 -20.59
CA THR A 529 -18.95 -18.43 -19.45
C THR A 529 -18.20 -18.61 -18.12
N ILE A 530 -18.20 -17.58 -17.28
CA ILE A 530 -17.62 -17.61 -15.94
C ILE A 530 -18.68 -18.08 -14.93
N PRO A 531 -18.41 -19.13 -14.12
CA PRO A 531 -19.35 -19.61 -13.11
C PRO A 531 -19.77 -18.54 -12.10
N ALA A 532 -20.99 -18.66 -11.57
CA ALA A 532 -21.50 -17.72 -10.58
C ALA A 532 -20.62 -17.67 -9.34
N GLY A 533 -20.31 -16.47 -8.85
CA GLY A 533 -19.46 -16.25 -7.69
C GLY A 533 -17.94 -16.22 -7.97
N ASN A 534 -17.51 -16.45 -9.22
CA ASN A 534 -16.11 -16.32 -9.61
C ASN A 534 -15.79 -14.90 -10.12
N LEU A 535 -14.53 -14.51 -9.98
CA LEU A 535 -14.00 -13.26 -10.51
C LEU A 535 -13.88 -13.31 -12.04
N ILE A 536 -14.10 -12.16 -12.70
CA ILE A 536 -14.01 -12.03 -14.15
C ILE A 536 -12.70 -11.33 -14.53
N PRO A 537 -11.77 -12.00 -15.22
CA PRO A 537 -10.56 -11.37 -15.74
C PRO A 537 -10.90 -10.28 -16.77
N THR A 538 -10.16 -9.17 -16.79
CA THR A 538 -10.38 -8.07 -17.75
C THR A 538 -9.82 -8.37 -19.14
N TYR A 539 -8.77 -9.18 -19.23
CA TYR A 539 -8.13 -9.59 -20.49
C TYR A 539 -7.48 -10.98 -20.36
N GLY A 540 -7.24 -11.63 -21.50
CA GLY A 540 -6.49 -12.89 -21.59
C GLY A 540 -5.29 -12.76 -22.53
N GLN A 541 -4.56 -13.86 -22.74
CA GLN A 541 -3.36 -13.86 -23.59
C GLN A 541 -3.67 -13.44 -25.03
N LEU A 542 -4.83 -13.81 -25.58
CA LEU A 542 -5.22 -13.43 -26.93
C LEU A 542 -5.37 -11.90 -27.07
N GLN A 543 -5.99 -11.24 -26.09
CA GLN A 543 -6.11 -9.78 -26.08
C GLN A 543 -4.73 -9.12 -26.00
N ILE A 544 -3.82 -9.66 -25.18
CA ILE A 544 -2.45 -9.13 -25.07
C ILE A 544 -1.75 -9.17 -26.43
N SER A 545 -1.81 -10.30 -27.14
CA SER A 545 -1.20 -10.43 -28.46
C SER A 545 -1.83 -9.50 -29.50
N GLU A 546 -3.15 -9.32 -29.48
CA GLU A 546 -3.86 -8.39 -30.38
C GLU A 546 -3.52 -6.91 -30.08
N ILE A 547 -3.43 -6.56 -28.80
CA ILE A 547 -3.08 -5.21 -28.35
C ILE A 547 -1.61 -4.91 -28.61
N ALA A 548 -0.71 -5.89 -28.47
CA ALA A 548 0.70 -5.73 -28.82
C ALA A 548 0.88 -5.27 -30.27
N ARG A 549 0.02 -5.74 -31.18
CA ARG A 549 -0.01 -5.30 -32.59
C ARG A 549 -0.35 -3.81 -32.73
N VAL A 550 -1.18 -3.24 -31.85
CA VAL A 550 -1.50 -1.80 -31.83
C VAL A 550 -0.26 -0.94 -31.56
N PHE A 551 0.66 -1.40 -30.71
CA PHE A 551 1.85 -0.65 -30.33
C PHE A 551 3.06 -0.85 -31.26
N THR A 552 2.94 -1.68 -32.30
CA THR A 552 4.01 -1.87 -33.27
C THR A 552 4.27 -0.59 -34.08
N GLY A 553 5.50 -0.40 -34.51
CA GLY A 553 5.94 0.80 -35.22
C GLY A 553 6.25 1.99 -34.33
N MET A 554 6.04 1.91 -33.00
CA MET A 554 6.43 2.97 -32.06
C MET A 554 7.95 3.15 -32.02
N SER A 555 8.43 4.37 -32.26
CA SER A 555 9.83 4.74 -32.09
C SER A 555 10.03 6.24 -31.89
N TYR A 556 11.28 6.67 -31.78
CA TYR A 556 11.68 8.07 -31.60
C TYR A 556 10.96 9.03 -32.56
N GLY A 557 10.48 10.14 -32.01
CA GLY A 557 10.01 11.28 -32.80
C GLY A 557 11.19 12.11 -33.30
N THR A 558 11.14 12.54 -34.57
CA THR A 558 12.15 13.45 -35.15
C THR A 558 11.75 14.91 -34.94
N ARG A 559 12.73 15.81 -34.76
CA ARG A 559 12.52 17.26 -34.94
C ARG A 559 12.66 17.53 -36.43
N PHE A 560 11.57 17.80 -37.14
CA PHE A 560 11.62 18.13 -38.56
C PHE A 560 12.42 19.43 -38.74
N THR A 561 13.51 19.37 -39.53
CA THR A 561 14.01 20.57 -40.20
C THR A 561 13.00 20.98 -41.26
N LEU A 562 12.98 22.27 -41.63
CA LEU A 562 11.92 22.99 -42.36
C LEU A 562 11.39 22.40 -43.69
N ASP A 563 11.91 21.26 -44.18
CA ASP A 563 11.62 20.70 -45.51
C ASP A 563 11.06 19.26 -45.53
N THR A 564 10.60 18.72 -44.40
CA THR A 564 9.94 17.40 -44.37
C THR A 564 8.53 17.52 -43.79
N ASP A 565 7.52 17.06 -44.53
CA ASP A 565 6.14 17.00 -44.05
C ASP A 565 6.10 16.15 -42.78
N ALA A 566 5.61 16.72 -41.67
CA ALA A 566 5.54 16.05 -40.38
C ALA A 566 4.65 14.79 -40.40
N THR A 567 3.84 14.61 -41.45
CA THR A 567 2.97 13.46 -41.68
C THR A 567 3.64 12.33 -42.47
N GLU A 568 4.77 12.61 -43.13
CA GLU A 568 5.50 11.66 -44.00
C GLU A 568 6.91 11.36 -43.48
N ILE A 569 7.06 10.29 -42.69
CA ILE A 569 8.34 9.85 -42.10
C ILE A 569 8.80 8.53 -42.71
N PRO A 570 9.98 8.49 -43.36
CA PRO A 570 10.56 7.25 -43.87
C PRO A 570 10.87 6.22 -42.80
N THR A 571 10.56 4.94 -43.07
CA THR A 571 10.93 3.80 -42.21
C THR A 571 12.43 3.70 -41.96
N THR A 572 13.28 4.24 -42.84
CA THR A 572 14.73 4.32 -42.62
C THR A 572 15.12 5.16 -41.41
N LYS A 573 14.21 6.00 -40.89
CA LYS A 573 14.40 6.80 -39.67
C LYS A 573 13.91 6.13 -38.40
N PHE A 574 13.33 4.93 -38.50
CA PHE A 574 12.79 4.19 -37.35
C PHE A 574 13.78 4.00 -36.20
N TYR A 575 15.09 3.98 -36.47
CA TYR A 575 16.10 3.78 -35.43
C TYR A 575 16.75 5.07 -34.90
N ASP A 576 16.43 6.22 -35.49
CA ASP A 576 17.15 7.48 -35.34
C ASP A 576 16.51 8.39 -34.29
N SER A 577 17.28 8.81 -33.30
CA SER A 577 16.82 9.72 -32.24
C SER A 577 17.20 11.19 -32.44
N TYR A 578 18.02 11.52 -33.46
CA TYR A 578 18.54 12.87 -33.77
C TYR A 578 19.03 13.71 -32.55
N GLY A 579 19.43 13.06 -31.45
CA GLY A 579 19.93 13.76 -30.27
C GLY A 579 18.90 14.54 -29.45
N VAL A 580 17.59 14.38 -29.70
CA VAL A 580 16.52 14.96 -28.86
C VAL A 580 15.55 13.85 -28.42
N PRO A 581 16.02 12.91 -27.58
CA PRO A 581 15.30 11.66 -27.32
C PRO A 581 13.99 11.82 -26.56
N TRP A 582 13.65 13.00 -26.02
CA TRP A 582 12.43 13.22 -25.21
C TRP A 582 11.23 13.77 -26.00
N GLN A 583 11.30 13.83 -27.32
CA GLN A 583 10.11 14.11 -28.14
C GLN A 583 9.13 12.93 -28.09
N PRO A 584 7.80 13.15 -28.07
CA PRO A 584 6.84 12.06 -28.10
C PRO A 584 7.12 11.08 -29.25
N MET A 585 7.14 9.79 -28.91
CA MET A 585 7.24 8.69 -29.86
C MET A 585 6.13 8.75 -30.90
N ARG A 586 6.47 8.28 -32.09
CA ARG A 586 5.59 8.23 -33.25
C ARG A 586 5.52 6.81 -33.78
N ILE A 587 4.40 6.50 -34.42
CA ILE A 587 4.21 5.22 -35.11
C ILE A 587 4.66 5.37 -36.56
N TYR A 588 5.54 4.47 -36.99
CA TYR A 588 6.01 4.33 -38.36
C TYR A 588 5.19 3.22 -39.05
N ASP A 589 4.29 3.58 -39.97
CA ASP A 589 3.34 2.61 -40.56
C ASP A 589 4.05 1.46 -41.31
N GLY A 590 5.27 1.69 -41.82
CA GLY A 590 6.09 0.65 -42.43
C GLY A 590 6.51 -0.46 -41.46
N GLU A 591 6.58 -0.18 -40.16
CA GLU A 591 6.90 -1.14 -39.09
C GLU A 591 5.69 -1.52 -38.23
N HIS A 592 4.54 -0.85 -38.44
CA HIS A 592 3.27 -1.15 -37.79
C HIS A 592 2.56 -2.34 -38.45
N ASP A 593 1.88 -3.15 -37.64
CA ASP A 593 1.03 -4.24 -38.10
C ASP A 593 -0.23 -3.66 -38.74
N GLN A 594 -0.38 -3.85 -40.04
CA GLN A 594 -1.47 -3.26 -40.82
C GLN A 594 -2.68 -4.19 -40.96
N ALA A 595 -2.61 -5.43 -40.48
CA ALA A 595 -3.77 -6.31 -40.54
C ALA A 595 -4.83 -5.86 -39.54
N ALA A 596 -6.08 -6.25 -39.79
CA ALA A 596 -7.19 -6.00 -38.88
C ALA A 596 -6.90 -6.59 -37.49
N LYS A 597 -7.43 -5.97 -36.45
CA LYS A 597 -7.25 -6.37 -35.05
C LYS A 597 -8.61 -6.44 -34.38
N SER A 598 -8.79 -7.39 -33.47
CA SER A 598 -10.05 -7.59 -32.74
C SER A 598 -9.77 -7.70 -31.26
N ILE A 599 -10.20 -6.69 -30.50
CA ILE A 599 -9.94 -6.58 -29.07
C ILE A 599 -11.28 -6.62 -28.34
N SER A 600 -11.43 -7.56 -27.40
CA SER A 600 -12.65 -7.75 -26.63
C SER A 600 -12.32 -7.73 -25.15
N PHE A 601 -13.00 -6.88 -24.39
CA PHE A 601 -12.95 -6.88 -22.93
C PHE A 601 -14.32 -7.30 -22.40
N PRO A 602 -14.38 -8.17 -21.37
CA PRO A 602 -15.65 -8.62 -20.81
C PRO A 602 -16.57 -7.47 -20.39
N GLY A 603 -17.81 -7.52 -20.87
CA GLY A 603 -18.82 -6.49 -20.60
C GLY A 603 -18.73 -5.25 -21.48
N MET A 604 -17.83 -5.22 -22.47
CA MET A 604 -17.71 -4.14 -23.46
C MET A 604 -18.04 -4.62 -24.87
N VAL A 605 -18.44 -3.68 -25.73
CA VAL A 605 -18.59 -3.95 -27.16
C VAL A 605 -17.19 -4.17 -27.77
N PRO A 606 -16.92 -5.28 -28.48
CA PRO A 606 -15.60 -5.53 -29.04
C PRO A 606 -15.12 -4.40 -29.96
N LEU A 607 -13.88 -3.96 -29.78
CA LEU A 607 -13.19 -3.02 -30.65
C LEU A 607 -12.63 -3.76 -31.87
N VAL A 608 -13.15 -3.43 -33.04
CA VAL A 608 -12.63 -3.93 -34.33
C VAL A 608 -11.85 -2.81 -35.00
N LEU A 609 -10.54 -2.99 -35.13
CA LEU A 609 -9.66 -2.09 -35.87
C LEU A 609 -9.52 -2.63 -37.31
N PRO A 610 -9.88 -1.84 -38.34
CA PRO A 610 -9.82 -2.29 -39.71
C PRO A 610 -8.37 -2.46 -40.17
N ALA A 611 -8.18 -3.27 -41.22
CA ALA A 611 -6.88 -3.32 -41.89
C ALA A 611 -6.48 -1.92 -42.40
N ARG A 612 -5.23 -1.54 -42.18
CA ARG A 612 -4.68 -0.24 -42.56
C ARG A 612 -3.95 -0.35 -43.90
N THR A 613 -4.04 0.70 -44.71
CA THR A 613 -3.33 0.82 -45.98
C THR A 613 -2.20 1.85 -45.85
N GLY A 614 -1.29 1.63 -44.91
CA GLY A 614 -0.12 2.49 -44.77
C GLY A 614 0.88 2.17 -45.89
N THR A 615 1.44 3.19 -46.53
CA THR A 615 2.55 2.98 -47.45
C THR A 615 3.77 2.52 -46.66
N THR A 616 4.58 1.61 -47.22
CA THR A 616 5.81 1.09 -46.61
C THR A 616 6.90 2.16 -46.43
N THR A 617 6.60 3.44 -46.67
CA THR A 617 7.59 4.49 -46.83
C THR A 617 7.27 5.85 -46.19
N THR A 618 6.04 6.23 -45.81
CA THR A 618 5.82 7.63 -45.35
C THR A 618 4.75 7.88 -44.27
N SER A 619 3.52 7.36 -44.33
CA SER A 619 2.46 7.85 -43.42
C SER A 619 2.59 7.35 -41.96
N SER A 620 2.12 8.15 -40.98
CA SER A 620 1.90 7.73 -39.58
C SER A 620 0.41 7.66 -39.22
N THR A 621 -0.47 7.78 -40.21
CA THR A 621 -1.92 7.92 -39.99
C THR A 621 -2.57 6.61 -39.59
N GLY A 622 -2.14 5.48 -40.16
CA GLY A 622 -2.74 4.17 -39.90
C GLY A 622 -2.54 3.74 -38.45
N GLY A 623 -1.28 3.67 -38.02
CA GLY A 623 -0.95 3.26 -36.65
C GLY A 623 -1.43 4.24 -35.58
N ASN A 624 -1.41 5.56 -35.85
CA ASN A 624 -1.98 6.53 -34.90
C ASN A 624 -3.50 6.35 -34.76
N ALA A 625 -4.22 6.03 -35.83
CA ALA A 625 -5.66 5.78 -35.74
C ALA A 625 -5.96 4.52 -34.91
N ASP A 626 -5.15 3.46 -35.03
CA ASP A 626 -5.27 2.26 -34.18
C ASP A 626 -4.96 2.58 -32.72
N LEU A 627 -3.89 3.34 -32.45
CA LEU A 627 -3.51 3.74 -31.10
C LEU A 627 -4.59 4.61 -30.44
N THR A 628 -5.08 5.63 -31.13
CA THR A 628 -6.14 6.51 -30.61
C THR A 628 -7.40 5.71 -30.29
N ALA A 629 -7.87 4.88 -31.23
CA ALA A 629 -9.07 4.08 -31.02
C ALA A 629 -8.92 3.07 -29.86
N PHE A 630 -7.74 2.45 -29.72
CA PHE A 630 -7.47 1.55 -28.59
C PHE A 630 -7.44 2.29 -27.24
N LEU A 631 -6.75 3.42 -27.15
CA LEU A 631 -6.68 4.18 -25.91
C LEU A 631 -8.04 4.77 -25.52
N ASP A 632 -8.86 5.19 -26.50
CA ASP A 632 -10.24 5.63 -26.26
C ASP A 632 -11.10 4.48 -25.71
N TYR A 633 -10.96 3.29 -26.30
CA TYR A 633 -11.63 2.09 -25.82
C TYR A 633 -11.20 1.74 -24.40
N LEU A 634 -9.89 1.76 -24.10
CA LEU A 634 -9.36 1.49 -22.78
C LEU A 634 -9.84 2.49 -21.73
N ALA A 635 -9.87 3.79 -22.07
CA ALA A 635 -10.36 4.84 -21.17
C ALA A 635 -11.89 4.84 -20.99
N SER A 636 -12.63 4.11 -21.83
CA SER A 636 -14.07 3.89 -21.67
C SER A 636 -14.40 2.64 -20.84
N HIS A 637 -13.39 1.88 -20.41
CA HIS A 637 -13.61 0.68 -19.61
C HIS A 637 -14.15 1.05 -18.23
N PRO A 638 -15.15 0.35 -17.67
CA PRO A 638 -15.77 0.68 -16.37
C PRO A 638 -14.85 0.69 -15.13
N ASN A 639 -13.59 0.29 -15.29
CA ASN A 639 -12.60 0.27 -14.22
C ASN A 639 -11.74 1.56 -14.20
N VAL A 640 -11.90 2.42 -15.22
CA VAL A 640 -11.21 3.69 -15.45
C VAL A 640 -12.25 4.81 -15.39
#